data_AF-A0A817L6S9-F1
#
_entry.id   AF-A0A817L6S9-F1
#
_cell.length_a   1.000
_cell.length_b   1.000
_cell.length_c   1.000
_cell.angle_alpha   90.00
_cell.angle_beta   90.00
_cell.angle_gamma   90.00
#
_symmetry.space_group_name_H-M   'P 1'
#
loop_
_entity.id
_entity.type
_entity.pdbx_description
1 polymer ?
#
loop_
_entity_poly.entity_id
_entity_poly.type
_entity_poly.pdbx_seq_one_letter_code
_entity_poly.pdbx_strand_id
1 'polypeptide(L)'
;MCVGVVILGLRGYVIDNTFIPDTADYDAYGIKIALNDILFVEARGKSESFLVQYAPYNHTVHSLQCSIDYDDNAHYVYSVGVGIKQKTNTNISFYFAGEVVPRGSASANSSAYKGNYIGVWINRDPQSVPSYVTTQNPFSCDYFKVESLEFISSYEHQEFFIIAIEPYGQYAIGIATDFIFKYEPFPVSTIRSKSTVDVWPNNVTFFPCATDASELFTIVAGFVEHSAQSRVRATPTVYVISNNNLTVLSSWFYSATNSSWQSYLTYSGVDAWNKKYTMSVNINVDDPTRILIGMPFLNTVFLFILSNNGTTLTWVSSIYNGRSVGYGKSVTWLTGSQAAILVSTYSFDHSTWYASQIYLYTFVNDTNQIISPTAIIPNAQQPLPTTINPKLIQIVSSPASLAILDTDGGVLLIVPTEPGYYSSSDIRKSAIAAAMPIVSHSTKCIGGTFKNDTGIHPCVLCPSGSHNTGQEPGLSCLNCSSNSFCPLGAVYEIESTILMSRSQAYAFPRSPEMELYEDILLTNIFLIGSTAHCVRVSPIFWSFMIAIFASICIIFVASLHRFIHPEKGEKCRNTLKAIFRRTDLVGEGEMWIGGIASLILVAIACMAYGFAISYLNQYPSEKVGPSSFACDTTIRNAKYWSQLQALAVAVSDEEEPIFDMLDEQDFTLYLELINTAADCSQFSIEQVDDSSTIELSLLSCSNMNGTLSASVMLTDHELTISAVLSDIPLIGGIQLGLRGNGLQNGLYTLQDVDFRKTFYSQSNQTLAQKVTIKISITKVRENKYVI
;
A
#
# COMPACT_ATOMS: atom_id res chain seq x y z
N MET A 1 -59.39 37.01 -21.37
CA MET A 1 -59.75 37.37 -19.98
C MET A 1 -59.15 36.31 -19.09
N CYS A 2 -58.21 36.52 -18.17
CA CYS A 2 -57.70 37.70 -17.44
C CYS A 2 -56.16 37.70 -17.56
N VAL A 3 -55.42 38.76 -17.91
CA VAL A 3 -55.13 40.05 -17.25
C VAL A 3 -54.75 39.93 -15.76
N GLY A 4 -53.47 40.25 -15.49
CA GLY A 4 -52.96 40.73 -14.20
C GLY A 4 -51.80 39.88 -13.67
N VAL A 5 -50.63 40.40 -13.31
CA VAL A 5 -50.12 41.78 -13.19
C VAL A 5 -48.59 41.65 -13.23
N VAL A 6 -47.93 42.42 -14.09
CA VAL A 6 -46.49 42.70 -14.03
C VAL A 6 -46.27 43.72 -12.91
N ILE A 7 -45.59 43.35 -11.83
CA ILE A 7 -44.99 44.31 -10.90
C ILE A 7 -43.51 44.41 -11.22
N LEU A 8 -43.19 45.46 -11.98
CA LEU A 8 -41.88 46.10 -12.00
C LEU A 8 -41.56 46.59 -10.58
N GLY A 9 -40.68 45.85 -9.90
CA GLY A 9 -40.04 46.29 -8.66
C GLY A 9 -38.69 46.93 -8.97
N LEU A 10 -38.70 48.12 -9.58
CA LEU A 10 -37.58 49.06 -9.51
C LEU A 10 -37.43 49.51 -8.05
N ARG A 11 -36.63 48.79 -7.27
CA ARG A 11 -35.92 49.37 -6.13
C ARG A 11 -34.46 49.48 -6.53
N GLY A 12 -34.07 50.70 -6.90
CA GLY A 12 -32.66 51.10 -6.85
C GLY A 12 -32.21 50.98 -5.40
N TYR A 13 -31.65 49.82 -5.05
CA TYR A 13 -30.61 49.79 -4.04
C TYR A 13 -29.41 50.45 -4.70
N VAL A 14 -29.11 51.67 -4.26
CA VAL A 14 -27.72 52.12 -4.27
C VAL A 14 -27.03 51.14 -3.33
N ILE A 15 -26.47 50.08 -3.89
CA ILE A 15 -25.51 49.24 -3.19
C ILE A 15 -24.31 50.16 -3.04
N ASP A 16 -24.06 50.63 -1.82
CA ASP A 16 -22.72 51.09 -1.49
C ASP A 16 -21.78 49.93 -1.85
N ASN A 17 -20.98 50.08 -2.91
CA ASN A 17 -19.96 49.13 -3.37
C ASN A 17 -18.81 49.07 -2.35
N THR A 18 -19.13 48.80 -1.08
CA THR A 18 -18.14 48.54 -0.04
C THR A 18 -17.81 47.06 -0.10
N PHE A 19 -16.62 46.75 -0.60
CA PHE A 19 -16.02 45.43 -0.46
C PHE A 19 -15.92 45.04 1.02
N ILE A 20 -16.38 43.84 1.36
CA ILE A 20 -16.25 43.25 2.69
C ILE A 20 -15.53 41.92 2.50
N PRO A 21 -14.22 41.83 2.83
CA PRO A 21 -13.49 40.59 2.67
C PRO A 21 -13.98 39.52 3.64
N ASP A 22 -14.00 38.28 3.17
CA ASP A 22 -14.06 37.13 4.07
C ASP A 22 -12.65 36.88 4.65
N THR A 23 -12.44 37.26 5.91
CA THR A 23 -11.17 37.06 6.62
C THR A 23 -10.99 35.63 7.13
N ALA A 24 -12.02 34.79 7.05
CA ALA A 24 -11.97 33.39 7.45
C ALA A 24 -11.69 32.45 6.27
N ASP A 25 -11.96 32.87 5.03
CA ASP A 25 -11.70 32.09 3.83
C ASP A 25 -10.26 32.30 3.30
N TYR A 26 -9.40 31.31 3.57
CA TYR A 26 -8.02 31.31 3.09
C TYR A 26 -7.90 30.95 1.59
N ASP A 27 -8.96 30.45 0.94
CA ASP A 27 -9.01 30.13 -0.49
C ASP A 27 -9.40 31.36 -1.34
N ALA A 28 -9.80 32.46 -0.69
CA ALA A 28 -10.35 33.64 -1.32
C ALA A 28 -9.29 34.65 -1.80
N TYR A 29 -9.57 35.24 -2.97
CA TYR A 29 -8.89 36.40 -3.58
C TYR A 29 -7.42 36.25 -4.00
N GLY A 30 -6.63 35.29 -3.47
CA GLY A 30 -5.23 35.15 -3.88
C GLY A 30 -4.40 34.16 -3.07
N ILE A 31 -3.08 34.17 -3.30
CA ILE A 31 -2.10 33.25 -2.71
C ILE A 31 -1.73 33.73 -1.29
N LYS A 32 -2.03 32.92 -0.26
CA LYS A 32 -1.78 33.32 1.15
C LYS A 32 -0.44 32.85 1.71
N ILE A 33 0.25 31.93 1.04
CA ILE A 33 1.56 31.45 1.46
C ILE A 33 2.60 31.56 0.34
N ALA A 34 3.84 31.86 0.72
CA ALA A 34 4.97 31.92 -0.19
C ALA A 34 6.23 31.35 0.48
N LEU A 35 7.08 30.68 -0.29
CA LEU A 35 8.25 29.95 0.23
C LEU A 35 9.43 30.06 -0.74
N ASN A 36 10.63 30.24 -0.21
CA ASN A 36 11.90 29.98 -0.91
C ASN A 36 12.88 29.28 0.05
N ASP A 37 14.17 29.20 -0.31
CA ASP A 37 15.18 28.54 0.55
C ASP A 37 15.64 29.39 1.76
N ILE A 38 15.11 30.61 1.90
CA ILE A 38 15.53 31.58 2.92
C ILE A 38 14.39 31.93 3.87
N LEU A 39 13.18 32.10 3.34
CA LEU A 39 12.03 32.59 4.07
C LEU A 39 10.71 31.94 3.62
N PHE A 40 9.85 31.72 4.60
CA PHE A 40 8.46 31.35 4.46
C PHE A 40 7.61 32.51 4.96
N VAL A 41 6.56 32.87 4.23
CA VAL A 41 5.59 33.90 4.62
C VAL A 41 4.17 33.34 4.51
N GLU A 42 3.36 33.61 5.52
CA GLU A 42 1.92 33.36 5.55
C GLU A 42 1.18 34.67 5.86
N ALA A 43 0.21 35.05 5.02
CA ALA A 43 -0.73 36.11 5.31
C ALA A 43 -1.93 35.56 6.10
N ARG A 44 -2.03 35.93 7.39
CA ARG A 44 -3.12 35.52 8.28
C ARG A 44 -4.25 36.54 8.30
N GLY A 45 -5.30 36.27 7.52
CA GLY A 45 -6.50 37.12 7.46
C GLY A 45 -7.19 37.34 8.81
N LYS A 46 -7.24 36.32 9.68
CA LYS A 46 -7.87 36.40 11.01
C LYS A 46 -7.09 37.28 12.01
N SER A 47 -5.77 37.31 11.92
CA SER A 47 -4.90 38.07 12.84
C SER A 47 -4.35 39.36 12.25
N GLU A 48 -4.65 39.64 10.97
CA GLU A 48 -4.17 40.82 10.23
C GLU A 48 -2.64 40.98 10.31
N SER A 49 -1.95 39.86 10.19
CA SER A 49 -0.50 39.80 10.31
C SER A 49 0.13 38.82 9.32
N PHE A 50 1.40 39.06 9.03
CA PHE A 50 2.29 38.14 8.36
C PHE A 50 2.99 37.29 9.41
N LEU A 51 2.92 35.97 9.26
CA LEU A 51 3.90 35.09 9.88
C LEU A 51 5.06 34.93 8.92
N VAL A 52 6.26 35.29 9.36
CA VAL A 52 7.50 35.09 8.62
C VAL A 52 8.36 34.09 9.38
N GLN A 53 8.82 33.03 8.71
CA GLN A 53 9.78 32.08 9.27
C GLN A 53 11.02 32.01 8.38
N TYR A 54 12.21 32.10 8.98
CA TYR A 54 13.47 31.95 8.26
C TYR A 54 13.97 30.51 8.24
N ALA A 55 14.63 30.16 7.13
CA ALA A 55 15.43 28.95 7.04
C ALA A 55 16.67 29.06 7.96
N PRO A 56 17.19 27.93 8.49
CA PRO A 56 16.73 26.56 8.27
C PRO A 56 15.41 26.28 9.03
N TYR A 57 14.40 25.80 8.30
CA TYR A 57 13.04 25.70 8.84
C TYR A 57 12.85 24.67 9.96
N ASN A 58 13.80 23.74 10.09
CA ASN A 58 13.83 22.74 11.15
C ASN A 58 14.31 23.30 12.52
N HIS A 59 14.76 24.57 12.58
CA HIS A 59 15.10 25.24 13.83
C HIS A 59 13.90 26.03 14.38
N THR A 60 13.30 25.53 15.47
CA THR A 60 12.17 26.22 16.13
C THR A 60 12.45 26.58 17.60
N VAL A 61 13.58 26.12 18.16
CA VAL A 61 13.99 26.49 19.52
C VAL A 61 14.66 27.87 19.44
N HIS A 62 14.00 28.89 20.00
CA HIS A 62 14.36 30.33 20.06
C HIS A 62 13.97 31.24 18.86
N SER A 63 13.03 30.76 18.03
CA SER A 63 12.21 31.48 17.02
C SER A 63 12.95 32.40 16.02
N LEU A 64 13.36 31.82 14.90
CA LEU A 64 13.52 32.51 13.60
C LEU A 64 12.16 32.93 12.99
N GLN A 65 11.15 33.14 13.84
CA GLN A 65 9.78 33.45 13.45
C GLN A 65 9.44 34.87 13.91
N CYS A 66 8.84 35.63 13.01
CA CYS A 66 8.31 36.96 13.28
C CYS A 66 6.82 37.00 12.95
N SER A 67 6.04 37.61 13.83
CA SER A 67 4.69 38.07 13.51
C SER A 67 4.78 39.56 13.24
N ILE A 68 4.32 39.98 12.07
CA ILE A 68 4.43 41.35 11.58
C ILE A 68 3.04 41.81 11.20
N ASP A 69 2.52 42.86 11.83
CA ASP A 69 1.18 43.38 11.51
C ASP A 69 1.16 44.01 10.10
N TYR A 70 -0.02 44.07 9.47
CA TYR A 70 -0.22 44.68 8.16
C TYR A 70 -0.06 46.22 8.10
N ASP A 71 0.51 46.83 9.15
CA ASP A 71 0.70 48.27 9.39
C ASP A 71 -0.52 49.00 10.00
N ASP A 72 -1.77 48.68 9.61
CA ASP A 72 -2.99 49.15 10.30
C ASP A 72 -4.23 48.22 10.13
N ASN A 73 -5.28 48.46 10.94
CA ASN A 73 -6.52 47.67 10.98
C ASN A 73 -7.42 47.80 9.71
N ALA A 74 -6.99 48.53 8.68
CA ALA A 74 -7.77 48.84 7.49
C ALA A 74 -7.26 48.14 6.22
N HIS A 75 -6.20 47.34 6.26
CA HIS A 75 -5.68 46.64 5.09
C HIS A 75 -6.09 45.17 5.06
N TYR A 76 -6.54 44.69 3.89
CA TYR A 76 -6.76 43.26 3.64
C TYR A 76 -5.81 42.77 2.55
N VAL A 77 -4.99 41.76 2.88
CA VAL A 77 -4.00 41.19 1.96
C VAL A 77 -4.64 40.09 1.12
N TYR A 78 -4.65 40.27 -0.20
CA TYR A 78 -5.07 39.27 -1.17
C TYR A 78 -4.01 38.21 -1.39
N SER A 79 -2.78 38.65 -1.65
CA SER A 79 -1.71 37.77 -2.11
C SER A 79 -0.36 38.15 -1.50
N VAL A 80 0.47 37.15 -1.24
CA VAL A 80 1.90 37.29 -0.90
C VAL A 80 2.77 36.57 -1.92
N GLY A 81 4.03 37.00 -2.05
CA GLY A 81 4.99 36.36 -2.94
C GLY A 81 6.44 36.64 -2.54
N VAL A 82 7.33 35.72 -2.92
CA VAL A 82 8.77 35.80 -2.65
C VAL A 82 9.55 35.47 -3.93
N GLY A 83 10.73 36.07 -4.09
CA GLY A 83 11.63 35.66 -5.16
C GLY A 83 12.30 34.32 -4.83
N ILE A 84 12.08 33.29 -5.65
CA ILE A 84 12.55 31.93 -5.37
C ILE A 84 14.09 31.75 -5.43
N LYS A 85 14.79 32.65 -6.12
CA LYS A 85 16.26 32.71 -6.27
C LYS A 85 16.91 33.81 -5.43
N GLN A 86 16.21 34.40 -4.45
CA GLN A 86 16.82 35.35 -3.51
C GLN A 86 18.03 34.71 -2.80
N LYS A 87 19.02 35.54 -2.44
CA LYS A 87 20.24 35.09 -1.76
C LYS A 87 20.32 35.65 -0.35
N THR A 88 20.93 34.89 0.56
CA THR A 88 21.07 35.26 1.98
C THR A 88 22.00 36.45 2.22
N ASN A 89 22.81 36.82 1.22
CA ASN A 89 23.74 37.95 1.29
C ASN A 89 23.19 39.25 0.68
N THR A 90 21.97 39.24 0.16
CA THR A 90 21.24 40.40 -0.35
C THR A 90 20.09 40.77 0.59
N ASN A 91 19.45 41.91 0.37
CA ASN A 91 18.20 42.25 1.07
C ASN A 91 17.19 41.11 0.87
N ILE A 92 16.70 40.55 1.96
CA ILE A 92 15.69 39.49 1.95
C ILE A 92 14.33 40.18 1.98
N SER A 93 13.46 39.87 1.01
CA SER A 93 12.18 40.59 0.88
C SER A 93 11.03 39.69 0.45
N PHE A 94 9.83 40.12 0.81
CA PHE A 94 8.59 39.58 0.26
C PHE A 94 7.67 40.71 -0.18
N TYR A 95 6.84 40.42 -1.16
CA TYR A 95 5.85 41.34 -1.68
C TYR A 95 4.47 40.90 -1.24
N PHE A 96 3.58 41.86 -1.09
CA PHE A 96 2.18 41.62 -0.75
C PHE A 96 1.31 42.63 -1.46
N ALA A 97 0.10 42.21 -1.81
CA ALA A 97 -0.89 43.07 -2.45
C ALA A 97 -2.26 42.85 -1.85
N GLY A 98 -3.07 43.89 -1.85
CA GLY A 98 -4.34 43.91 -1.15
C GLY A 98 -5.18 45.12 -1.46
N GLU A 99 -6.19 45.35 -0.64
CA GLU A 99 -7.06 46.53 -0.70
C GLU A 99 -7.32 47.12 0.69
N VAL A 100 -7.53 48.43 0.74
CA VAL A 100 -7.95 49.13 1.96
C VAL A 100 -9.45 48.96 2.17
N VAL A 101 -9.83 48.36 3.29
CA VAL A 101 -11.21 48.05 3.68
C VAL A 101 -11.69 49.03 4.75
N PRO A 102 -12.71 49.87 4.47
CA PRO A 102 -13.23 50.82 5.46
C PRO A 102 -13.86 50.10 6.66
N ARG A 103 -13.33 50.29 7.87
CA ARG A 103 -13.95 49.79 9.10
C ARG A 103 -14.70 50.88 9.87
N GLY A 104 -16.01 50.71 10.01
CA GLY A 104 -16.89 51.53 10.84
C GLY A 104 -17.46 52.78 10.16
N SER A 105 -18.35 53.49 10.86
CA SER A 105 -19.00 54.74 10.42
C SER A 105 -18.06 55.97 10.40
N ALA A 106 -16.75 55.76 10.55
CA ALA A 106 -15.73 56.80 10.46
C ALA A 106 -15.53 57.19 8.99
N SER A 107 -16.36 58.14 8.56
CA SER A 107 -16.34 58.87 7.29
C SER A 107 -15.95 58.06 6.05
N ALA A 108 -16.98 57.54 5.38
CA ALA A 108 -16.98 57.22 3.95
C ALA A 108 -16.56 58.40 3.02
N ASN A 109 -16.13 59.54 3.59
CA ASN A 109 -15.77 60.79 2.92
C ASN A 109 -14.27 61.06 2.83
N SER A 110 -13.37 60.23 3.39
CA SER A 110 -11.95 60.31 3.04
C SER A 110 -11.72 59.51 1.75
N SER A 111 -11.99 60.14 0.61
CA SER A 111 -11.62 59.64 -0.73
C SER A 111 -10.10 59.47 -0.95
N ALA A 112 -9.29 59.59 0.11
CA ALA A 112 -7.82 59.59 0.04
C ALA A 112 -7.21 58.17 0.11
N TYR A 113 -7.93 57.16 0.59
CA TYR A 113 -7.37 55.82 0.84
C TYR A 113 -8.31 54.66 0.46
N LYS A 114 -9.10 54.81 -0.60
CA LYS A 114 -9.82 53.66 -1.21
C LYS A 114 -9.01 53.18 -2.40
N GLY A 115 -8.63 51.91 -2.42
CA GLY A 115 -8.00 51.31 -3.60
C GLY A 115 -7.05 50.17 -3.29
N ASN A 116 -6.69 49.47 -4.36
CA ASN A 116 -5.70 48.41 -4.35
C ASN A 116 -4.32 48.97 -4.00
N TYR A 117 -3.50 48.20 -3.31
CA TYR A 117 -2.14 48.55 -2.97
C TYR A 117 -1.17 47.40 -3.25
N ILE A 118 0.10 47.75 -3.40
CA ILE A 118 1.21 46.80 -3.37
C ILE A 118 2.25 47.30 -2.37
N GLY A 119 2.80 46.38 -1.59
CA GLY A 119 3.86 46.66 -0.66
C GLY A 119 5.02 45.69 -0.80
N VAL A 120 6.18 46.14 -0.34
CA VAL A 120 7.36 45.28 -0.14
C VAL A 120 7.84 45.40 1.29
N TRP A 121 8.13 44.23 1.85
CA TRP A 121 8.64 44.04 3.18
C TRP A 121 10.10 43.57 3.07
N ILE A 122 11.04 44.25 3.74
CA ILE A 122 12.49 43.96 3.63
C ILE A 122 13.13 43.78 5.00
N ASN A 123 13.98 42.75 5.12
CA ASN A 123 14.96 42.64 6.18
C ASN A 123 16.24 43.39 5.80
N ARG A 124 16.53 44.49 6.49
CA ARG A 124 17.73 45.33 6.26
C ARG A 124 18.99 44.83 6.94
N ASP A 125 18.90 43.78 7.76
CA ASP A 125 20.07 43.10 8.34
C ASP A 125 20.13 41.65 7.84
N PRO A 126 20.57 41.41 6.59
CA PRO A 126 20.71 40.05 6.06
C PRO A 126 21.77 39.22 6.81
N GLN A 127 22.65 39.85 7.61
CA GLN A 127 23.66 39.15 8.42
C GLN A 127 23.09 38.62 9.74
N SER A 128 21.91 39.12 10.18
CA SER A 128 21.23 38.67 11.39
C SER A 128 20.87 37.18 11.36
N VAL A 129 20.42 36.66 10.21
CA VAL A 129 19.98 35.25 10.08
C VAL A 129 21.17 34.28 10.15
N PRO A 130 22.24 34.42 9.34
CA PRO A 130 23.44 33.57 9.49
C PRO A 130 24.09 33.68 10.88
N SER A 131 24.10 34.89 11.46
CA SER A 131 24.65 35.11 12.81
C SER A 131 23.82 34.42 13.88
N TYR A 132 22.48 34.47 13.79
CA TYR A 132 21.59 33.73 14.68
C TYR A 132 21.86 32.22 14.62
N VAL A 133 21.90 31.66 13.41
CA VAL A 133 22.12 30.22 13.19
C VAL A 133 23.46 29.77 13.80
N THR A 134 24.49 30.61 13.70
CA THR A 134 25.84 30.29 14.18
C THR A 134 26.01 30.52 15.69
N THR A 135 25.43 31.59 16.23
CA THR A 135 25.73 32.07 17.61
C THR A 135 24.64 31.75 18.63
N GLN A 136 23.43 31.36 18.17
CA GLN A 136 22.23 31.19 19.00
C GLN A 136 21.83 32.44 19.82
N ASN A 137 22.33 33.63 19.45
CA ASN A 137 21.87 34.89 20.01
C ASN A 137 20.42 35.15 19.55
N PRO A 138 19.56 35.81 20.35
CA PRO A 138 18.15 36.01 20.00
C PRO A 138 17.97 36.80 18.68
N PHE A 139 17.12 36.27 17.81
CA PHE A 139 16.72 36.93 16.56
C PHE A 139 15.76 38.08 16.90
N SER A 140 16.05 39.29 16.43
CA SER A 140 15.14 40.43 16.62
C SER A 140 14.33 40.66 15.35
N CYS A 141 13.01 40.73 15.54
CA CYS A 141 12.07 41.16 14.51
C CYS A 141 12.05 42.69 14.33
N ASP A 142 12.99 43.46 14.87
CA ASP A 142 12.99 44.94 14.77
C ASP A 142 13.73 45.47 13.52
N TYR A 143 14.57 44.63 12.89
CA TYR A 143 15.23 44.93 11.60
C TYR A 143 14.27 44.90 10.41
N PHE A 144 13.01 44.62 10.72
CA PHE A 144 11.89 44.45 9.83
C PHE A 144 11.10 45.75 9.78
N LYS A 145 11.06 46.40 8.60
CA LYS A 145 10.11 47.48 8.32
C LYS A 145 9.48 47.33 6.94
N VAL A 146 8.21 47.72 6.80
CA VAL A 146 7.62 48.03 5.49
C VAL A 146 8.53 49.06 4.84
N GLU A 147 9.11 48.70 3.69
CA GLU A 147 10.08 49.59 3.05
C GLU A 147 9.39 50.54 2.08
N SER A 148 8.37 50.05 1.37
CA SER A 148 7.56 50.85 0.47
C SER A 148 6.16 50.25 0.37
N LEU A 149 5.15 51.12 0.48
CA LEU A 149 3.73 50.83 0.28
C LEU A 149 3.21 51.83 -0.74
N GLU A 150 2.70 51.33 -1.86
CA GLU A 150 2.22 52.15 -2.97
C GLU A 150 0.74 51.90 -3.22
N PHE A 151 -0.03 53.00 -3.29
CA PHE A 151 -1.47 52.95 -3.54
C PHE A 151 -1.79 53.17 -5.02
N ILE A 152 -2.61 52.28 -5.56
CA ILE A 152 -3.06 52.32 -6.95
C ILE A 152 -4.40 53.07 -6.99
N SER A 153 -4.35 54.35 -6.65
CA SER A 153 -5.50 55.24 -6.31
C SER A 153 -6.53 55.52 -7.42
N SER A 154 -6.44 54.87 -8.58
CA SER A 154 -7.33 55.08 -9.73
C SER A 154 -8.26 53.89 -10.04
N TYR A 155 -8.19 52.80 -9.28
CA TYR A 155 -8.95 51.59 -9.59
C TYR A 155 -9.88 51.19 -8.44
N GLU A 156 -11.08 50.73 -8.80
CA GLU A 156 -12.06 50.19 -7.88
C GLU A 156 -11.66 48.78 -7.41
N HIS A 157 -12.45 48.21 -6.50
CA HIS A 157 -12.30 46.84 -6.04
C HIS A 157 -12.12 45.88 -7.22
N GLN A 158 -11.12 45.01 -7.12
CA GLN A 158 -10.84 43.99 -8.14
C GLN A 158 -11.07 42.62 -7.53
N GLU A 159 -12.08 41.92 -8.04
CA GLU A 159 -12.39 40.55 -7.60
C GLU A 159 -11.22 39.59 -7.86
N PHE A 160 -10.48 39.84 -8.94
CA PHE A 160 -9.29 39.10 -9.35
C PHE A 160 -8.10 40.03 -9.36
N PHE A 161 -7.23 39.92 -8.35
CA PHE A 161 -5.97 40.64 -8.29
C PHE A 161 -4.86 39.70 -7.81
N ILE A 162 -3.95 39.38 -8.72
CA ILE A 162 -2.84 38.46 -8.48
C ILE A 162 -1.50 39.15 -8.73
N ILE A 163 -0.46 38.70 -8.02
CA ILE A 163 0.91 39.19 -8.20
C ILE A 163 1.84 38.04 -8.56
N ALA A 164 2.80 38.31 -9.45
CA ALA A 164 3.93 37.46 -9.75
C ALA A 164 5.22 38.17 -9.34
N ILE A 165 6.14 37.43 -8.71
CA ILE A 165 7.41 38.00 -8.24
C ILE A 165 8.52 37.48 -9.13
N GLU A 166 9.37 38.40 -9.61
CA GLU A 166 10.55 38.03 -10.37
C GLU A 166 11.45 37.09 -9.53
N PRO A 167 12.12 36.07 -10.13
CA PRO A 167 12.86 35.07 -9.37
C PRO A 167 13.88 35.61 -8.34
N TYR A 168 14.59 36.70 -8.60
CA TYR A 168 15.50 37.32 -7.63
C TYR A 168 14.81 38.33 -6.68
N GLY A 169 13.51 38.56 -6.83
CA GLY A 169 12.73 39.47 -6.01
C GLY A 169 12.97 40.95 -6.32
N GLN A 170 13.47 41.29 -7.51
CA GLN A 170 13.80 42.68 -7.86
C GLN A 170 12.57 43.53 -8.17
N TYR A 171 11.51 42.90 -8.66
CA TYR A 171 10.25 43.57 -8.98
C TYR A 171 9.07 42.60 -8.86
N ALA A 172 7.87 43.17 -8.79
CA ALA A 172 6.61 42.45 -8.83
C ALA A 172 5.80 42.89 -10.06
N ILE A 173 5.03 41.97 -10.62
CA ILE A 173 4.04 42.24 -11.66
C ILE A 173 2.67 41.96 -11.08
N GLY A 174 1.84 42.99 -11.00
CA GLY A 174 0.45 42.85 -10.56
C GLY A 174 -0.48 42.86 -11.76
N ILE A 175 -1.44 41.92 -11.76
CA ILE A 175 -2.40 41.75 -12.84
C ILE A 175 -3.79 41.68 -12.22
N ALA A 176 -4.66 42.57 -12.67
CA ALA A 176 -6.07 42.63 -12.31
C ALA A 176 -6.93 42.66 -13.58
N THR A 177 -8.26 42.74 -13.42
CA THR A 177 -9.20 42.81 -14.54
C THR A 177 -9.06 44.10 -15.33
N ASP A 178 -8.83 45.22 -14.64
CA ASP A 178 -8.80 46.56 -15.26
C ASP A 178 -7.38 47.11 -15.52
N PHE A 179 -6.37 46.55 -14.87
CA PHE A 179 -5.00 47.05 -15.00
C PHE A 179 -3.93 45.97 -14.83
N ILE A 180 -2.76 46.27 -15.37
CA ILE A 180 -1.52 45.52 -15.16
C ILE A 180 -0.40 46.49 -14.84
N PHE A 181 0.47 46.14 -13.90
CA PHE A 181 1.59 47.00 -13.55
C PHE A 181 2.87 46.21 -13.27
N LYS A 182 4.01 46.90 -13.41
CA LYS A 182 5.31 46.49 -12.90
C LYS A 182 5.69 47.42 -11.75
N TYR A 183 6.02 46.85 -10.61
CA TYR A 183 6.47 47.55 -9.41
C TYR A 183 7.93 47.24 -9.12
N GLU A 184 8.77 48.27 -9.18
CA GLU A 184 10.19 48.22 -8.89
C GLU A 184 10.46 49.09 -7.65
N PRO A 185 10.57 48.48 -6.45
CA PRO A 185 10.72 49.26 -5.20
C PRO A 185 12.09 49.92 -5.03
N PHE A 186 13.13 49.48 -5.76
CA PHE A 186 14.51 49.93 -5.59
C PHE A 186 15.18 50.33 -6.90
N PRO A 187 16.13 51.30 -6.87
CA PRO A 187 16.51 52.15 -5.73
C PRO A 187 15.53 53.29 -5.44
N VAL A 188 14.62 53.58 -6.39
CA VAL A 188 13.52 54.52 -6.24
C VAL A 188 12.25 53.75 -6.56
N SER A 189 11.27 53.81 -5.67
CA SER A 189 9.96 53.18 -5.84
C SER A 189 9.32 53.67 -7.14
N THR A 190 9.11 52.77 -8.09
CA THR A 190 8.48 53.08 -9.38
C THR A 190 7.41 52.07 -9.73
N ILE A 191 6.24 52.56 -10.14
CA ILE A 191 5.15 51.76 -10.69
C ILE A 191 4.92 52.19 -12.14
N ARG A 192 4.94 51.21 -13.04
CA ARG A 192 4.54 51.38 -14.44
C ARG A 192 3.28 50.58 -14.68
N SER A 193 2.14 51.26 -14.82
CA SER A 193 0.84 50.63 -15.07
C SER A 193 0.36 50.82 -16.50
N LYS A 194 -0.43 49.88 -16.99
CA LYS A 194 -1.23 49.97 -18.22
C LYS A 194 -2.66 49.57 -17.92
N SER A 195 -3.60 50.17 -18.66
CA SER A 195 -4.97 49.66 -18.74
C SER A 195 -4.95 48.30 -19.44
N THR A 196 -5.80 47.36 -19.00
CA THR A 196 -5.91 46.05 -19.65
C THR A 196 -6.38 46.13 -21.09
N VAL A 197 -7.10 47.19 -21.47
CA VAL A 197 -7.50 47.48 -22.86
C VAL A 197 -6.29 47.65 -23.79
N ASP A 198 -5.16 48.13 -23.27
CA ASP A 198 -3.94 48.35 -24.05
C ASP A 198 -3.01 47.12 -24.08
N VAL A 199 -3.39 46.05 -23.37
CA VAL A 199 -2.54 44.86 -23.18
C VAL A 199 -3.15 43.63 -23.82
N TRP A 200 -4.44 43.38 -23.62
CA TRP A 200 -5.09 42.19 -24.13
C TRP A 200 -5.47 42.33 -25.61
N PRO A 201 -5.21 41.32 -26.46
CA PRO A 201 -5.56 41.36 -27.87
C PRO A 201 -7.06 41.56 -28.08
N ASN A 202 -7.44 42.36 -29.08
CA ASN A 202 -8.85 42.62 -29.46
C ASN A 202 -9.71 43.25 -28.35
N ASN A 203 -9.10 43.93 -27.37
CA ASN A 203 -9.78 44.60 -26.26
C ASN A 203 -10.75 43.68 -25.50
N VAL A 204 -10.32 42.43 -25.26
CA VAL A 204 -11.13 41.46 -24.50
C VAL A 204 -11.06 41.74 -23.00
N THR A 205 -12.14 41.44 -22.28
CA THR A 205 -12.12 41.36 -20.82
C THR A 205 -11.46 40.05 -20.40
N PHE A 206 -10.43 40.13 -19.56
CA PHE A 206 -9.70 38.97 -19.06
C PHE A 206 -9.67 38.97 -17.54
N PHE A 207 -10.11 37.85 -16.94
CA PHE A 207 -10.11 37.63 -15.50
C PHE A 207 -8.89 36.79 -15.12
N PRO A 208 -7.85 37.37 -14.49
CA PRO A 208 -6.62 36.67 -14.15
C PRO A 208 -6.81 35.77 -12.93
N CYS A 209 -6.50 34.47 -13.04
CA CYS A 209 -6.72 33.51 -11.95
C CYS A 209 -5.42 32.98 -11.33
N ALA A 210 -4.33 32.92 -12.11
CA ALA A 210 -3.03 32.49 -11.64
C ALA A 210 -1.92 33.09 -12.49
N THR A 211 -0.76 33.34 -11.86
CA THR A 211 0.38 33.94 -12.53
C THR A 211 1.69 33.45 -11.92
N ASP A 212 2.74 33.43 -12.75
CA ASP A 212 4.11 33.24 -12.29
C ASP A 212 5.08 33.98 -13.23
N ALA A 213 6.21 34.46 -12.70
CA ALA A 213 7.15 35.31 -13.42
C ALA A 213 8.53 34.67 -13.52
N SER A 214 9.13 34.80 -14.71
CA SER A 214 10.56 34.61 -14.94
C SER A 214 11.28 35.96 -14.98
N GLU A 215 12.57 35.95 -15.31
CA GLU A 215 13.36 37.17 -15.50
C GLU A 215 12.86 38.02 -16.68
N LEU A 216 12.29 37.41 -17.72
CA LEU A 216 11.99 38.06 -19.00
C LEU A 216 10.49 38.17 -19.33
N PHE A 217 9.71 37.22 -18.84
CA PHE A 217 8.29 37.10 -19.15
C PHE A 217 7.49 36.63 -17.94
N THR A 218 6.18 36.86 -17.99
CA THR A 218 5.19 36.39 -17.01
C THR A 218 4.16 35.54 -17.71
N ILE A 219 3.82 34.40 -17.12
CA ILE A 219 2.72 33.54 -17.58
C ILE A 219 1.49 33.87 -16.75
N VAL A 220 0.38 34.14 -17.42
CA VAL A 220 -0.90 34.44 -16.78
C VAL A 220 -1.95 33.49 -17.32
N ALA A 221 -2.62 32.77 -16.44
CA ALA A 221 -3.75 31.91 -16.76
C ALA A 221 -5.04 32.50 -16.17
N GLY A 222 -6.12 32.44 -16.94
CA GLY A 222 -7.39 33.01 -16.55
C GLY A 222 -8.47 32.77 -17.59
N PHE A 223 -9.48 33.64 -17.60
CA PHE A 223 -10.63 33.52 -18.48
C PHE A 223 -10.82 34.75 -19.35
N VAL A 224 -11.00 34.55 -20.66
CA VAL A 224 -11.49 35.59 -21.57
C VAL A 224 -13.02 35.54 -21.59
N GLU A 225 -13.66 36.67 -21.31
CA GLU A 225 -15.12 36.80 -21.35
C GLU A 225 -15.64 36.85 -22.80
N HIS A 226 -16.77 36.20 -23.04
CA HIS A 226 -17.54 36.31 -24.28
C HIS A 226 -18.83 37.09 -24.07
N SER A 227 -19.43 37.54 -25.17
CA SER A 227 -20.75 38.18 -25.14
C SER A 227 -21.78 37.33 -24.37
N ALA A 228 -22.70 38.00 -23.66
CA ALA A 228 -23.75 37.34 -22.86
C ALA A 228 -24.65 36.38 -23.67
N GLN A 229 -24.67 36.51 -25.01
CA GLN A 229 -25.43 35.68 -25.94
C GLN A 229 -24.66 34.44 -26.43
N SER A 230 -23.36 34.34 -26.14
CA SER A 230 -22.54 33.16 -26.47
C SER A 230 -22.97 31.96 -25.63
N ARG A 231 -22.92 30.76 -26.23
CA ARG A 231 -23.14 29.50 -25.49
C ARG A 231 -21.99 29.20 -24.52
N VAL A 232 -20.77 29.63 -24.86
CA VAL A 232 -19.59 29.58 -23.98
C VAL A 232 -19.34 31.00 -23.49
N ARG A 233 -19.60 31.29 -22.22
CA ARG A 233 -19.48 32.65 -21.67
C ARG A 233 -18.05 33.04 -21.31
N ALA A 234 -17.18 32.06 -21.08
CA ALA A 234 -15.78 32.30 -20.78
C ALA A 234 -14.89 31.20 -21.37
N THR A 235 -13.73 31.59 -21.91
CA THR A 235 -12.73 30.67 -22.47
C THR A 235 -11.47 30.67 -21.61
N PRO A 236 -11.06 29.51 -21.08
CA PRO A 236 -9.78 29.38 -20.38
C PRO A 236 -8.65 29.75 -21.33
N THR A 237 -7.80 30.66 -20.89
CA THR A 237 -6.77 31.30 -21.71
C THR A 237 -5.49 31.44 -20.93
N VAL A 238 -4.37 31.22 -21.61
CA VAL A 238 -3.02 31.43 -21.08
C VAL A 238 -2.33 32.46 -21.95
N TYR A 239 -1.80 33.51 -21.33
CA TYR A 239 -1.00 34.55 -21.98
C TYR A 239 0.45 34.51 -21.49
N VAL A 240 1.37 34.79 -22.41
CA VAL A 240 2.77 35.11 -22.10
C VAL A 240 2.95 36.61 -22.27
N ILE A 241 3.41 37.30 -21.25
CA ILE A 241 3.54 38.76 -21.23
C ILE A 241 5.02 39.12 -21.07
N SER A 242 5.51 40.09 -21.84
CA SER A 242 6.85 40.64 -21.64
C SER A 242 6.93 41.49 -20.36
N ASN A 243 7.90 41.21 -19.49
CA ASN A 243 8.07 41.97 -18.25
C ASN A 243 8.57 43.40 -18.48
N ASN A 244 9.15 43.69 -19.65
CA ASN A 244 9.69 45.02 -19.97
C ASN A 244 8.59 46.01 -20.37
N ASN A 245 7.67 45.58 -21.23
CA ASN A 245 6.67 46.45 -21.85
C ASN A 245 5.23 46.07 -21.48
N LEU A 246 5.00 45.00 -20.73
CA LEU A 246 3.67 44.51 -20.36
C LEU A 246 2.79 44.29 -21.61
N THR A 247 3.33 43.60 -22.61
CA THR A 247 2.64 43.28 -23.87
C THR A 247 2.57 41.77 -24.06
N VAL A 248 1.46 41.28 -24.62
CA VAL A 248 1.29 39.86 -24.93
C VAL A 248 2.25 39.43 -26.05
N LEU A 249 3.02 38.38 -25.78
CA LEU A 249 3.96 37.73 -26.72
C LEU A 249 3.33 36.51 -27.38
N SER A 250 2.58 35.72 -26.61
CA SER A 250 1.95 34.48 -27.07
C SER A 250 0.67 34.23 -26.28
N SER A 251 -0.19 33.39 -26.84
CA SER A 251 -1.45 33.00 -26.22
C SER A 251 -1.85 31.58 -26.58
N TRP A 252 -2.52 30.91 -25.67
CA TRP A 252 -3.15 29.62 -25.88
C TRP A 252 -4.57 29.63 -25.30
N PHE A 253 -5.51 28.99 -25.99
CA PHE A 253 -6.92 28.98 -25.62
C PHE A 253 -7.45 27.55 -25.61
N TYR A 254 -8.23 27.20 -24.59
CA TYR A 254 -8.91 25.91 -24.53
C TYR A 254 -10.31 25.99 -25.17
N SER A 255 -10.52 25.27 -26.26
CA SER A 255 -11.83 25.14 -26.90
C SER A 255 -12.54 23.87 -26.44
N ALA A 256 -13.49 24.02 -25.51
CA ALA A 256 -14.34 22.89 -25.11
C ALA A 256 -15.21 22.44 -26.29
N THR A 257 -15.39 21.13 -26.47
CA THR A 257 -16.32 20.60 -27.47
C THR A 257 -17.76 20.92 -27.05
N ASN A 258 -18.56 21.43 -27.99
CA ASN A 258 -19.98 21.69 -27.76
C ASN A 258 -20.67 20.42 -27.25
N SER A 259 -21.42 20.51 -26.15
CA SER A 259 -22.08 19.41 -25.39
C SER A 259 -21.24 18.66 -24.36
N SER A 260 -19.95 18.96 -24.22
CA SER A 260 -19.13 18.42 -23.14
C SER A 260 -19.52 19.01 -21.79
N TRP A 261 -19.35 18.25 -20.70
CA TRP A 261 -19.63 18.73 -19.34
C TRP A 261 -18.76 19.95 -18.97
N GLN A 262 -17.57 20.06 -19.55
CA GLN A 262 -16.66 21.19 -19.44
C GLN A 262 -17.27 22.49 -19.97
N SER A 263 -18.10 22.41 -21.02
CA SER A 263 -18.81 23.58 -21.56
C SER A 263 -19.91 24.11 -20.64
N TYR A 264 -20.44 23.29 -19.73
CA TYR A 264 -21.44 23.71 -18.74
C TYR A 264 -20.82 24.39 -17.52
N LEU A 265 -19.56 24.10 -17.19
CA LEU A 265 -18.88 24.71 -16.05
C LEU A 265 -18.42 26.15 -16.30
N THR A 266 -18.31 26.56 -17.57
CA THR A 266 -18.01 27.94 -17.98
C THR A 266 -19.25 28.83 -18.09
N TYR A 267 -20.43 28.34 -17.66
CA TYR A 267 -21.73 28.93 -18.00
C TYR A 267 -22.21 30.10 -17.08
N SER A 268 -21.60 30.35 -15.90
CA SER A 268 -22.05 31.49 -15.04
C SER A 268 -21.08 31.95 -13.95
N GLY A 269 -20.92 33.27 -13.81
CA GLY A 269 -20.36 33.93 -12.62
C GLY A 269 -18.83 34.05 -12.57
N VAL A 270 -18.15 34.20 -13.71
CA VAL A 270 -16.67 34.37 -13.75
C VAL A 270 -16.25 35.76 -13.26
N ASP A 271 -17.18 36.71 -13.27
CA ASP A 271 -17.06 38.08 -12.76
C ASP A 271 -17.04 38.16 -11.22
N ALA A 272 -17.34 37.06 -10.52
CA ALA A 272 -17.27 36.94 -9.07
C ALA A 272 -16.34 35.79 -8.65
N TRP A 273 -15.69 35.91 -7.50
CA TRP A 273 -14.82 34.86 -6.97
C TRP A 273 -15.63 33.59 -6.72
N ASN A 274 -15.05 32.47 -7.16
CA ASN A 274 -15.55 31.14 -6.85
C ASN A 274 -14.41 30.13 -6.94
N LYS A 275 -14.32 29.23 -5.97
CA LYS A 275 -13.36 28.11 -5.95
C LYS A 275 -13.28 27.31 -7.26
N LYS A 276 -14.36 27.22 -8.06
CA LYS A 276 -14.36 26.53 -9.37
C LYS A 276 -13.48 27.21 -10.42
N TYR A 277 -13.20 28.51 -10.28
CA TYR A 277 -12.40 29.29 -11.24
C TYR A 277 -10.95 29.45 -10.81
N THR A 278 -10.54 28.80 -9.72
CA THR A 278 -9.14 28.72 -9.36
C THR A 278 -8.33 28.08 -10.49
N MET A 279 -7.14 28.60 -10.70
CA MET A 279 -6.12 28.02 -11.58
C MET A 279 -4.79 28.04 -10.82
N SER A 280 -3.79 27.36 -11.36
CA SER A 280 -2.44 27.45 -10.84
C SER A 280 -1.44 27.49 -11.98
N VAL A 281 -0.36 28.25 -11.80
CA VAL A 281 0.74 28.38 -12.75
C VAL A 281 2.04 28.28 -11.96
N ASN A 282 2.99 27.49 -12.45
CA ASN A 282 4.34 27.49 -11.92
C ASN A 282 5.37 27.25 -13.03
N ILE A 283 6.33 28.17 -13.14
CA ILE A 283 7.47 28.12 -14.04
C ILE A 283 8.58 27.33 -13.34
N ASN A 284 9.19 26.39 -14.04
CA ASN A 284 10.29 25.63 -13.49
C ASN A 284 11.52 26.53 -13.32
N VAL A 285 12.05 26.59 -12.08
CA VAL A 285 13.15 27.48 -11.69
C VAL A 285 14.48 27.07 -12.36
N ASP A 286 14.68 25.78 -12.53
CA ASP A 286 15.89 25.17 -13.10
C ASP A 286 15.84 25.18 -14.64
N ASP A 287 14.64 25.01 -15.22
CA ASP A 287 14.38 25.10 -16.66
C ASP A 287 13.17 26.01 -16.94
N PRO A 288 13.36 27.35 -17.03
CA PRO A 288 12.27 28.31 -17.24
C PRO A 288 11.47 28.13 -18.53
N THR A 289 11.89 27.23 -19.43
CA THR A 289 11.11 26.89 -20.61
C THR A 289 9.90 26.02 -20.28
N ARG A 290 9.89 25.30 -19.15
CA ARG A 290 8.82 24.38 -18.75
C ARG A 290 7.86 25.05 -17.78
N ILE A 291 6.57 24.95 -18.09
CA ILE A 291 5.51 25.62 -17.34
C ILE A 291 4.39 24.61 -17.04
N LEU A 292 4.02 24.51 -15.77
CA LEU A 292 2.84 23.74 -15.34
C LEU A 292 1.67 24.68 -15.15
N ILE A 293 0.52 24.30 -15.71
CA ILE A 293 -0.73 25.05 -15.54
C ILE A 293 -1.83 24.08 -15.11
N GLY A 294 -2.34 24.25 -13.91
CA GLY A 294 -3.45 23.47 -13.36
C GLY A 294 -4.79 24.16 -13.60
N MET A 295 -5.74 23.42 -14.16
CA MET A 295 -7.11 23.86 -14.40
C MET A 295 -8.10 22.90 -13.73
N PRO A 296 -8.42 23.09 -12.44
CA PRO A 296 -9.21 22.16 -11.63
C PRO A 296 -10.61 21.89 -12.19
N PHE A 297 -11.27 22.87 -12.80
CA PHE A 297 -12.57 22.68 -13.46
C PHE A 297 -12.49 21.81 -14.73
N LEU A 298 -11.32 21.72 -15.39
CA LEU A 298 -11.06 20.76 -16.46
C LEU A 298 -10.55 19.41 -15.93
N ASN A 299 -10.32 19.32 -14.62
CA ASN A 299 -9.66 18.19 -13.98
C ASN A 299 -8.31 17.82 -14.65
N THR A 300 -7.57 18.83 -15.10
CA THR A 300 -6.40 18.66 -15.97
C THR A 300 -5.24 19.57 -15.55
N VAL A 301 -4.03 19.02 -15.56
CA VAL A 301 -2.78 19.80 -15.48
C VAL A 301 -2.06 19.71 -16.82
N PHE A 302 -1.71 20.86 -17.39
CA PHE A 302 -1.04 21.00 -18.67
C PHE A 302 0.45 21.27 -18.46
N LEU A 303 1.28 20.63 -19.27
CA LEU A 303 2.69 20.96 -19.44
C LEU A 303 2.85 21.75 -20.74
N PHE A 304 3.35 22.97 -20.61
CA PHE A 304 3.73 23.83 -21.72
C PHE A 304 5.25 23.96 -21.82
N ILE A 305 5.73 24.12 -23.05
CA ILE A 305 7.11 24.52 -23.33
C ILE A 305 7.09 25.88 -24.03
N LEU A 306 7.96 26.76 -23.57
CA LEU A 306 8.19 28.08 -24.12
C LEU A 306 9.46 28.05 -24.99
N SER A 307 9.28 28.25 -26.29
CA SER A 307 10.35 28.26 -27.28
C SER A 307 10.70 29.67 -27.75
N ASN A 308 11.75 29.80 -28.56
CA ASN A 308 12.19 31.07 -29.17
C ASN A 308 12.47 32.17 -28.14
N ASN A 309 13.35 31.89 -27.16
CA ASN A 309 13.74 32.83 -26.11
C ASN A 309 12.55 33.45 -25.34
N GLY A 310 11.53 32.64 -25.05
CA GLY A 310 10.43 33.07 -24.20
C GLY A 310 9.20 33.64 -24.94
N THR A 311 9.11 33.48 -26.25
CA THR A 311 8.11 34.17 -27.07
C THR A 311 7.01 33.29 -27.63
N THR A 312 7.18 31.97 -27.69
CA THR A 312 6.20 31.06 -28.30
C THR A 312 5.78 29.97 -27.33
N LEU A 313 4.53 30.02 -26.85
CA LEU A 313 3.96 29.03 -25.94
C LEU A 313 3.42 27.83 -26.73
N THR A 314 3.90 26.64 -26.39
CA THR A 314 3.46 25.39 -27.03
C THR A 314 2.95 24.41 -25.99
N TRP A 315 1.76 23.88 -26.20
CA TRP A 315 1.22 22.78 -25.39
C TRP A 315 1.91 21.48 -25.80
N VAL A 316 2.36 20.70 -24.81
CA VAL A 316 3.16 19.49 -25.05
C VAL A 316 2.44 18.25 -24.56
N SER A 317 1.94 18.28 -23.32
CA SER A 317 1.19 17.16 -22.75
C SER A 317 0.26 17.62 -21.64
N SER A 318 -0.60 16.71 -21.18
CA SER A 318 -1.55 16.97 -20.10
C SER A 318 -1.86 15.70 -19.33
N ILE A 319 -2.08 15.83 -18.02
CA ILE A 319 -2.56 14.75 -17.14
C ILE A 319 -4.01 15.02 -16.80
N TYR A 320 -4.86 14.02 -16.99
CA TYR A 320 -6.27 14.05 -16.64
C TYR A 320 -6.57 12.99 -15.58
N ASN A 321 -7.24 13.36 -14.49
CA ASN A 321 -7.46 12.47 -13.33
C ASN A 321 -8.86 11.83 -13.30
N GLY A 322 -9.37 11.36 -14.44
CA GLY A 322 -10.65 10.66 -14.49
C GLY A 322 -11.86 11.54 -14.18
N ARG A 323 -12.95 10.94 -13.67
CA ARG A 323 -14.30 11.54 -13.62
C ARG A 323 -14.55 12.58 -12.52
N SER A 324 -13.65 12.76 -11.56
CA SER A 324 -13.76 13.82 -10.55
C SER A 324 -13.40 15.19 -11.12
N VAL A 325 -13.59 16.27 -10.35
CA VAL A 325 -13.10 17.62 -10.66
C VAL A 325 -12.27 18.14 -9.48
N GLY A 326 -11.33 19.04 -9.76
CA GLY A 326 -10.41 19.62 -8.76
C GLY A 326 -8.94 19.19 -8.86
N TYR A 327 -8.57 18.40 -9.87
CA TYR A 327 -7.17 18.07 -10.15
C TYR A 327 -6.40 19.27 -10.72
N GLY A 328 -5.29 19.63 -10.08
CA GLY A 328 -4.50 20.81 -10.47
C GLY A 328 -4.94 22.11 -9.79
N LYS A 329 -5.60 22.04 -8.63
CA LYS A 329 -5.96 23.24 -7.87
C LYS A 329 -4.74 24.10 -7.56
N SER A 330 -3.61 23.46 -7.25
CA SER A 330 -2.32 24.10 -7.05
C SER A 330 -1.22 23.19 -7.60
N VAL A 331 -0.22 23.77 -8.26
CA VAL A 331 0.91 23.05 -8.89
C VAL A 331 2.21 23.75 -8.53
N THR A 332 3.27 22.98 -8.33
CA THR A 332 4.58 23.56 -8.01
C THR A 332 5.72 22.61 -8.38
N TRP A 333 6.84 23.14 -8.85
CA TRP A 333 8.06 22.38 -9.15
C TRP A 333 8.88 22.20 -7.89
N LEU A 334 9.21 20.95 -7.54
CA LEU A 334 10.15 20.66 -6.46
C LEU A 334 11.59 20.79 -6.95
N THR A 335 11.89 20.18 -8.09
CA THR A 335 13.21 20.26 -8.76
C THR A 335 12.99 20.34 -10.26
N GLY A 336 14.07 20.52 -11.04
CA GLY A 336 14.01 20.53 -12.50
C GLY A 336 13.26 19.35 -13.15
N SER A 337 13.17 18.21 -12.47
CA SER A 337 12.50 17.00 -12.96
C SER A 337 11.38 16.49 -12.05
N GLN A 338 10.97 17.24 -11.03
CA GLN A 338 9.93 16.79 -10.09
C GLN A 338 8.90 17.89 -9.83
N ALA A 339 7.63 17.52 -9.81
CA ALA A 339 6.54 18.43 -9.48
C ALA A 339 5.58 17.83 -8.47
N ALA A 340 4.98 18.70 -7.67
CA ALA A 340 3.87 18.38 -6.79
C ALA A 340 2.57 18.98 -7.36
N ILE A 341 1.51 18.19 -7.36
CA ILE A 341 0.19 18.58 -7.84
C ILE A 341 -0.83 18.34 -6.73
N LEU A 342 -1.53 19.40 -6.32
CA LEU A 342 -2.66 19.30 -5.40
C LEU A 342 -3.90 18.80 -6.14
N VAL A 343 -4.41 17.67 -5.66
CA VAL A 343 -5.61 17.00 -6.13
C VAL A 343 -6.70 17.18 -5.10
N SER A 344 -7.67 18.04 -5.39
CA SER A 344 -8.90 18.13 -4.62
C SER A 344 -10.01 17.37 -5.36
N THR A 345 -10.82 16.60 -4.64
CA THR A 345 -11.96 15.88 -5.22
C THR A 345 -13.25 16.57 -4.81
N TYR A 346 -13.95 17.17 -5.77
CA TYR A 346 -15.26 17.80 -5.54
C TYR A 346 -16.41 17.05 -6.23
N SER A 347 -17.64 17.35 -5.81
CA SER A 347 -18.82 17.12 -6.63
C SER A 347 -18.78 17.96 -7.91
N PHE A 348 -19.52 17.55 -8.94
CA PHE A 348 -19.48 18.19 -10.26
C PHE A 348 -19.83 19.70 -10.23
N ASP A 349 -20.81 20.05 -9.39
CA ASP A 349 -21.24 21.43 -9.12
C ASP A 349 -20.29 22.20 -8.18
N HIS A 350 -19.18 21.59 -7.76
CA HIS A 350 -18.21 22.11 -6.79
C HIS A 350 -18.82 22.43 -5.41
N SER A 351 -20.01 21.94 -5.09
CA SER A 351 -20.66 22.22 -3.79
C SER A 351 -20.01 21.44 -2.64
N THR A 352 -19.65 20.18 -2.88
CA THR A 352 -19.16 19.24 -1.86
C THR A 352 -17.69 18.91 -2.08
N TRP A 353 -16.88 19.01 -1.02
CA TRP A 353 -15.46 18.64 -1.01
C TRP A 353 -15.28 17.27 -0.34
N TYR A 354 -14.84 16.26 -1.09
CA TYR A 354 -14.68 14.90 -0.59
C TYR A 354 -13.29 14.61 0.00
N ALA A 355 -12.21 15.01 -0.68
CA ALA A 355 -10.83 14.73 -0.23
C ALA A 355 -9.80 15.68 -0.87
N SER A 356 -8.63 15.79 -0.25
CA SER A 356 -7.44 16.39 -0.85
C SER A 356 -6.21 15.50 -0.68
N GLN A 357 -5.41 15.41 -1.74
CA GLN A 357 -4.15 14.68 -1.77
C GLN A 357 -3.13 15.45 -2.61
N ILE A 358 -1.84 15.28 -2.31
CA ILE A 358 -0.76 15.88 -3.08
C ILE A 358 -0.03 14.74 -3.78
N TYR A 359 0.02 14.81 -5.11
CA TYR A 359 0.64 13.81 -5.96
C TYR A 359 2.01 14.33 -6.37
N LEU A 360 3.04 13.54 -6.09
CA LEU A 360 4.40 13.83 -6.53
C LEU A 360 4.66 13.09 -7.85
N TYR A 361 5.22 13.80 -8.82
CA TYR A 361 5.55 13.29 -10.14
C TYR A 361 7.04 13.49 -10.42
N THR A 362 7.67 12.47 -11.00
CA THR A 362 9.05 12.55 -11.51
C THR A 362 9.02 12.40 -13.03
N PHE A 363 9.62 13.36 -13.72
CA PHE A 363 9.73 13.41 -15.18
C PHE A 363 11.07 12.78 -15.59
N VAL A 364 11.03 11.55 -16.12
CA VAL A 364 12.23 10.81 -16.52
C VAL A 364 12.47 10.98 -18.02
N ASN A 365 13.61 11.60 -18.37
CA ASN A 365 14.01 11.96 -19.74
C ASN A 365 13.01 12.92 -20.43
N ASP A 366 13.46 13.65 -21.47
CA ASP A 366 12.64 14.59 -22.27
C ASP A 366 11.40 13.98 -22.95
N THR A 367 11.04 12.73 -22.63
CA THR A 367 9.73 12.16 -22.89
C THR A 367 8.69 12.84 -22.02
N ASN A 368 7.95 13.77 -22.64
CA ASN A 368 6.86 14.56 -22.07
C ASN A 368 5.65 13.76 -21.56
N GLN A 369 5.80 12.50 -21.14
CA GLN A 369 4.72 11.64 -20.66
C GLN A 369 4.84 11.37 -19.17
N ILE A 370 3.80 11.75 -18.46
CA ILE A 370 3.64 11.57 -17.02
C ILE A 370 2.67 10.41 -16.84
N ILE A 371 3.15 9.24 -16.38
CA ILE A 371 2.38 8.00 -16.41
C ILE A 371 1.70 7.71 -15.07
N SER A 372 2.35 7.99 -13.94
CA SER A 372 1.81 7.76 -12.60
C SER A 372 2.54 8.60 -11.54
N PRO A 373 1.87 8.96 -10.43
CA PRO A 373 2.56 9.61 -9.31
C PRO A 373 3.59 8.66 -8.68
N THR A 374 4.76 9.19 -8.32
CA THR A 374 5.81 8.46 -7.60
C THR A 374 5.51 8.34 -6.12
N ALA A 375 4.79 9.31 -5.55
CA ALA A 375 4.32 9.29 -4.17
C ALA A 375 3.04 10.11 -4.01
N ILE A 376 2.27 9.84 -2.95
CA ILE A 376 1.04 10.55 -2.59
C ILE A 376 1.14 10.96 -1.12
N ILE A 377 0.73 12.19 -0.80
CA ILE A 377 0.64 12.73 0.57
C ILE A 377 -0.82 13.10 0.85
N PRO A 378 -1.40 12.74 2.01
CA PRO A 378 -0.77 11.99 3.10
C PRO A 378 -0.56 10.50 2.80
N ASN A 379 0.42 9.90 3.49
CA ASN A 379 0.69 8.47 3.50
C ASN A 379 1.09 8.02 4.93
N ALA A 380 1.41 6.73 5.10
CA ALA A 380 1.78 6.17 6.42
C ALA A 380 3.00 6.83 7.07
N GLN A 381 3.96 7.31 6.26
CA GLN A 381 5.17 7.99 6.72
C GLN A 381 4.96 9.51 6.86
N GLN A 382 4.02 10.08 6.11
CA GLN A 382 3.72 11.51 6.07
C GLN A 382 2.21 11.74 6.30
N PRO A 383 1.69 11.39 7.50
CA PRO A 383 0.28 11.60 7.82
C PRO A 383 -0.02 13.10 8.00
N LEU A 384 -1.23 13.56 7.70
CA LEU A 384 -1.64 14.90 8.09
C LEU A 384 -1.75 14.97 9.63
N PRO A 385 -1.08 15.91 10.31
CA PRO A 385 -1.28 16.15 11.73
C PRO A 385 -2.75 16.43 12.04
N THR A 386 -3.22 16.09 13.24
CA THR A 386 -4.63 16.31 13.65
C THR A 386 -5.04 17.78 13.70
N THR A 387 -4.07 18.68 13.74
CA THR A 387 -4.24 20.14 13.70
C THR A 387 -4.36 20.71 12.29
N ILE A 388 -4.09 19.91 11.25
CA ILE A 388 -4.22 20.31 9.85
C ILE A 388 -5.53 19.74 9.30
N ASN A 389 -6.36 20.61 8.72
CA ASN A 389 -7.59 20.21 8.08
C ASN A 389 -7.28 19.39 6.80
N PRO A 390 -7.93 18.23 6.58
CA PRO A 390 -7.71 17.44 5.37
C PRO A 390 -8.13 18.13 4.07
N LYS A 391 -8.84 19.27 4.13
CA LYS A 391 -9.16 20.11 2.98
C LYS A 391 -8.01 21.08 2.70
N LEU A 392 -7.11 20.66 1.82
CA LEU A 392 -5.92 21.42 1.43
C LEU A 392 -6.25 22.37 0.27
N ILE A 393 -5.87 23.66 0.37
CA ILE A 393 -6.21 24.69 -0.62
C ILE A 393 -5.03 25.08 -1.52
N GLN A 394 -3.80 25.08 -0.99
CA GLN A 394 -2.63 25.56 -1.71
C GLN A 394 -1.37 24.77 -1.35
N ILE A 395 -0.48 24.60 -2.33
CA ILE A 395 0.89 24.14 -2.14
C ILE A 395 1.86 25.13 -2.78
N VAL A 396 2.99 25.37 -2.13
CA VAL A 396 4.12 26.14 -2.68
C VAL A 396 5.42 25.44 -2.33
N SER A 397 6.38 25.45 -3.22
CA SER A 397 7.68 24.80 -3.00
C SER A 397 8.82 25.82 -2.91
N SER A 398 9.89 25.38 -2.25
CA SER A 398 11.24 25.77 -2.60
C SER A 398 11.89 24.62 -3.40
N PRO A 399 13.09 24.79 -3.97
CA PRO A 399 13.83 23.71 -4.64
C PRO A 399 13.97 22.38 -3.87
N ALA A 400 13.68 22.34 -2.57
CA ALA A 400 13.73 21.11 -1.79
C ALA A 400 12.63 20.94 -0.74
N SER A 401 11.84 21.97 -0.44
CA SER A 401 10.79 21.95 0.59
C SER A 401 9.40 22.18 0.00
N LEU A 402 8.36 21.70 0.69
CA LEU A 402 6.96 21.88 0.29
C LEU A 402 6.15 22.43 1.46
N ALA A 403 5.54 23.60 1.29
CA ALA A 403 4.55 24.13 2.21
C ALA A 403 3.14 23.82 1.71
N ILE A 404 2.26 23.47 2.65
CA ILE A 404 0.87 23.09 2.42
C ILE A 404 0.00 23.96 3.31
N LEU A 405 -1.02 24.60 2.72
CA LEU A 405 -2.04 25.39 3.42
C LEU A 405 -3.40 24.68 3.38
N ASP A 406 -4.07 24.64 4.52
CA ASP A 406 -5.44 24.13 4.65
C ASP A 406 -6.50 25.25 4.68
N THR A 407 -7.78 24.87 4.70
CA THR A 407 -8.91 25.82 4.72
C THR A 407 -9.03 26.66 6.01
N ASP A 408 -8.45 26.21 7.12
CA ASP A 408 -8.60 26.87 8.44
C ASP A 408 -7.44 27.85 8.73
N GLY A 409 -6.41 27.85 7.88
CA GLY A 409 -5.16 28.60 8.04
C GLY A 409 -4.02 27.77 8.63
N GLY A 410 -4.16 26.45 8.73
CA GLY A 410 -3.12 25.54 9.17
C GLY A 410 -2.06 25.36 8.09
N VAL A 411 -0.79 25.43 8.49
CA VAL A 411 0.35 25.26 7.58
C VAL A 411 1.21 24.07 8.00
N LEU A 412 1.45 23.17 7.05
CA LEU A 412 2.41 22.06 7.17
C LEU A 412 3.59 22.30 6.22
N LEU A 413 4.79 22.35 6.75
CA LEU A 413 6.04 22.48 6.00
C LEU A 413 6.80 21.16 6.01
N ILE A 414 6.92 20.55 4.83
CA ILE A 414 7.69 19.32 4.61
C ILE A 414 9.08 19.72 4.10
N VAL A 415 10.07 19.56 4.96
CA VAL A 415 11.47 19.87 4.68
C VAL A 415 12.20 18.65 4.10
N PRO A 416 13.22 18.83 3.25
CA PRO A 416 13.97 17.72 2.68
C PRO A 416 14.75 16.96 3.75
N THR A 417 14.94 15.66 3.52
CA THR A 417 15.83 14.83 4.34
C THR A 417 16.96 14.25 3.51
N GLU A 418 18.03 13.87 4.21
CA GLU A 418 19.15 13.13 3.64
C GLU A 418 18.74 11.71 3.20
N PRO A 419 19.51 11.09 2.29
CA PRO A 419 19.30 9.70 1.89
C PRO A 419 19.24 8.76 3.11
N GLY A 420 18.36 7.77 3.07
CA GLY A 420 18.08 6.86 4.19
C GLY A 420 17.12 7.40 5.26
N TYR A 421 16.63 8.63 5.11
CA TYR A 421 15.63 9.24 6.00
C TYR A 421 14.44 9.80 5.22
N TYR A 422 13.24 9.81 5.81
CA TYR A 422 12.05 10.47 5.26
C TYR A 422 11.57 11.61 6.16
N SER A 423 10.84 12.55 5.57
CA SER A 423 10.29 13.73 6.24
C SER A 423 8.98 13.37 6.93
N SER A 424 9.04 12.94 8.19
CA SER A 424 7.87 12.56 8.98
C SER A 424 7.09 13.79 9.44
N SER A 425 5.77 13.76 9.26
CA SER A 425 4.83 14.75 9.79
C SER A 425 4.09 14.26 11.05
N ASP A 426 4.45 13.10 11.63
CA ASP A 426 3.84 12.63 12.88
C ASP A 426 4.33 13.46 14.08
N ILE A 427 3.47 14.35 14.56
CA ILE A 427 3.75 15.24 15.69
C ILE A 427 4.03 14.49 17.01
N ARG A 428 3.59 13.23 17.17
CA ARG A 428 3.83 12.46 18.42
C ARG A 428 5.30 12.12 18.64
N LYS A 429 6.07 12.06 17.56
CA LYS A 429 7.52 11.78 17.58
C LYS A 429 8.35 13.05 17.38
N SER A 430 7.70 14.20 17.20
CA SER A 430 8.35 15.49 17.02
C SER A 430 8.56 16.19 18.35
N ALA A 431 9.79 16.67 18.60
CA ALA A 431 10.09 17.54 19.74
C ALA A 431 9.43 18.94 19.63
N ILE A 432 8.81 19.26 18.48
CA ILE A 432 8.45 20.63 18.05
C ILE A 432 6.93 20.79 17.84
N ALA A 433 6.12 19.83 18.32
CA ALA A 433 4.70 19.66 17.99
C ALA A 433 3.72 20.82 18.30
N ALA A 434 4.15 21.93 18.92
CA ALA A 434 3.24 22.93 19.51
C ALA A 434 3.19 24.30 18.82
N ALA A 435 4.00 24.58 17.79
CA ALA A 435 4.01 25.89 17.11
C ALA A 435 3.67 25.78 15.62
N MET A 436 2.87 26.72 15.10
CA MET A 436 2.59 26.87 13.66
C MET A 436 3.68 27.74 12.99
N PRO A 437 4.12 27.39 11.77
CA PRO A 437 3.72 26.24 10.97
C PRO A 437 4.30 24.93 11.54
N ILE A 438 3.61 23.82 11.31
CA ILE A 438 4.10 22.51 11.72
C ILE A 438 5.18 22.09 10.74
N VAL A 439 6.38 21.81 11.24
CA VAL A 439 7.51 21.41 10.41
C VAL A 439 7.75 19.91 10.54
N SER A 440 7.89 19.22 9.41
CA SER A 440 8.26 17.80 9.38
C SER A 440 9.65 17.58 9.98
N HIS A 441 9.92 16.40 10.54
CA HIS A 441 11.21 16.03 11.09
C HIS A 441 11.80 14.81 10.38
N SER A 442 13.12 14.73 10.36
CA SER A 442 13.83 13.61 9.76
C SER A 442 13.61 12.34 10.58
N THR A 443 13.08 11.28 9.97
CA THR A 443 12.94 9.96 10.57
C THR A 443 13.62 8.93 9.69
N LYS A 444 14.36 8.00 10.30
CA LYS A 444 15.07 6.95 9.56
C LYS A 444 14.08 6.04 8.82
N CYS A 445 14.41 5.63 7.60
CA CYS A 445 13.65 4.60 6.89
C CYS A 445 13.53 3.33 7.75
N ILE A 446 12.34 2.77 7.82
CA ILE A 446 12.10 1.50 8.51
C ILE A 446 12.68 0.34 7.71
N GLY A 447 12.93 -0.80 8.37
CA GLY A 447 13.33 -2.03 7.70
C GLY A 447 12.38 -2.38 6.55
N GLY A 448 12.92 -2.91 5.46
CA GLY A 448 12.19 -3.22 4.23
C GLY A 448 11.99 -2.03 3.29
N THR A 449 12.40 -0.82 3.69
CA THR A 449 12.32 0.39 2.85
C THR A 449 13.68 1.03 2.64
N PHE A 450 13.82 1.83 1.57
CA PHE A 450 15.04 2.57 1.29
C PHE A 450 14.72 3.93 0.64
N LYS A 451 15.69 4.83 0.66
CA LYS A 451 15.67 6.12 -0.03
C LYS A 451 17.10 6.50 -0.38
N ASN A 452 17.38 6.61 -1.67
CA ASN A 452 18.70 6.92 -2.22
C ASN A 452 18.94 8.42 -2.46
N ASP A 453 17.87 9.19 -2.63
CA ASP A 453 17.94 10.60 -3.03
C ASP A 453 17.56 11.54 -1.88
N THR A 454 18.06 12.78 -1.91
CA THR A 454 17.62 13.85 -1.02
C THR A 454 16.24 14.37 -1.46
N GLY A 455 15.44 14.85 -0.50
CA GLY A 455 14.17 15.52 -0.80
C GLY A 455 13.04 15.14 0.15
N ILE A 456 11.81 15.47 -0.23
CA ILE A 456 10.61 15.25 0.60
C ILE A 456 9.96 13.87 0.43
N HIS A 457 10.50 13.04 -0.47
CA HIS A 457 9.91 11.76 -0.83
C HIS A 457 9.90 10.78 0.37
N PRO A 458 8.86 9.92 0.46
CA PRO A 458 8.84 8.82 1.42
C PRO A 458 9.90 7.76 1.06
N CYS A 459 10.22 6.88 2.01
CA CYS A 459 11.02 5.68 1.73
C CYS A 459 10.20 4.69 0.91
N VAL A 460 10.80 4.15 -0.15
CA VAL A 460 10.19 3.20 -1.07
C VAL A 460 10.45 1.78 -0.57
N LEU A 461 9.50 0.86 -0.82
CA LEU A 461 9.67 -0.55 -0.49
C LEU A 461 10.81 -1.18 -1.31
N CYS A 462 11.62 -2.02 -0.68
CA CYS A 462 12.62 -2.81 -1.37
C CYS A 462 11.96 -3.72 -2.42
N PRO A 463 12.48 -3.78 -3.66
CA PRO A 463 11.95 -4.70 -4.67
C PRO A 463 12.13 -6.16 -4.23
N SER A 464 11.28 -7.05 -4.75
CA SER A 464 11.37 -8.48 -4.45
C SER A 464 12.73 -9.06 -4.85
N GLY A 465 13.26 -9.97 -4.04
CA GLY A 465 14.63 -10.49 -4.18
C GLY A 465 15.70 -9.59 -3.54
N SER A 466 15.30 -8.49 -2.90
CA SER A 466 16.20 -7.64 -2.12
C SER A 466 15.61 -7.33 -0.74
N HIS A 467 16.46 -6.98 0.22
CA HIS A 467 16.07 -6.69 1.59
C HIS A 467 16.80 -5.49 2.17
N ASN A 468 16.27 -4.92 3.24
CA ASN A 468 16.96 -3.93 4.07
C ASN A 468 16.59 -4.11 5.55
N THR A 469 17.57 -4.33 6.41
CA THR A 469 17.34 -4.58 7.84
C THR A 469 16.90 -3.33 8.61
N GLY A 470 17.11 -2.12 8.05
CA GLY A 470 16.82 -0.86 8.74
C GLY A 470 17.76 -0.54 9.90
N GLN A 471 18.82 -1.34 10.12
CA GLN A 471 19.85 -1.07 11.13
C GLN A 471 20.77 0.09 10.75
N GLU A 472 20.99 0.32 9.47
CA GLU A 472 21.67 1.49 8.90
C GLU A 472 20.66 2.36 8.12
N PRO A 473 20.97 3.65 7.84
CA PRO A 473 20.17 4.46 6.93
C PRO A 473 20.01 3.71 5.61
N GLY A 474 18.76 3.41 5.23
CA GLY A 474 18.46 2.60 4.06
C GLY A 474 18.76 3.32 2.76
N LEU A 475 20.03 3.34 2.32
CA LEU A 475 20.44 3.97 1.06
C LEU A 475 20.10 3.13 -0.15
N SER A 476 20.14 1.81 0.01
CA SER A 476 19.84 0.82 -1.04
C SER A 476 19.37 -0.48 -0.41
N CYS A 477 18.78 -1.35 -1.24
CA CYS A 477 18.43 -2.70 -0.83
C CYS A 477 19.55 -3.67 -1.21
N LEU A 478 19.85 -4.61 -0.32
CA LEU A 478 20.82 -5.68 -0.54
C LEU A 478 20.13 -6.85 -1.25
N ASN A 479 20.78 -7.45 -2.23
CA ASN A 479 20.24 -8.61 -2.92
C ASN A 479 20.26 -9.83 -2.01
N CYS A 480 19.15 -10.59 -2.01
CA CYS A 480 19.07 -11.86 -1.31
C CYS A 480 19.74 -12.99 -2.10
N SER A 481 20.15 -14.05 -1.41
CA SER A 481 20.66 -15.26 -2.05
C SER A 481 19.57 -16.00 -2.84
N SER A 482 19.98 -16.90 -3.73
CA SER A 482 19.04 -17.65 -4.58
C SER A 482 18.15 -18.64 -3.82
N ASN A 483 18.52 -18.98 -2.57
CA ASN A 483 17.84 -20.01 -1.77
C ASN A 483 17.01 -19.40 -0.62
N SER A 484 16.83 -18.09 -0.61
CA SER A 484 16.12 -17.36 0.42
C SER A 484 14.83 -16.71 -0.09
N PHE A 485 13.96 -16.39 0.86
CA PHE A 485 12.67 -15.78 0.64
C PHE A 485 12.71 -14.30 0.99
N CYS A 486 12.67 -13.48 -0.04
CA CYS A 486 12.62 -12.01 0.06
C CYS A 486 11.45 -11.46 -0.77
N PRO A 487 10.26 -11.33 -0.16
CA PRO A 487 9.14 -10.66 -0.80
C PRO A 487 9.41 -9.16 -0.98
N LEU A 488 8.49 -8.45 -1.65
CA LEU A 488 8.52 -6.99 -1.68
C LEU A 488 8.63 -6.45 -0.25
N GLY A 489 9.46 -5.44 0.01
CA GLY A 489 9.62 -4.87 1.35
C GLY A 489 10.26 -5.79 2.38
N ALA A 490 11.03 -6.81 1.96
CA ALA A 490 11.71 -7.71 2.88
C ALA A 490 12.67 -6.98 3.83
N VAL A 491 12.55 -7.27 5.12
CA VAL A 491 13.45 -6.75 6.16
C VAL A 491 14.69 -7.63 6.29
N TYR A 492 14.45 -8.94 6.35
CA TYR A 492 15.48 -9.96 6.52
C TYR A 492 15.46 -10.96 5.37
N GLU A 493 16.60 -11.61 5.20
CA GLU A 493 16.74 -12.77 4.35
C GLU A 493 16.28 -14.02 5.12
N ILE A 494 15.21 -14.68 4.67
CA ILE A 494 14.64 -15.85 5.33
C ILE A 494 15.02 -17.11 4.56
N GLU A 495 15.51 -18.15 5.23
CA GLU A 495 15.77 -19.43 4.57
C GLU A 495 14.48 -20.08 4.05
N SER A 496 14.52 -20.63 2.84
CA SER A 496 13.38 -21.31 2.22
C SER A 496 12.88 -22.54 3.01
N THR A 497 13.71 -23.10 3.89
CA THR A 497 13.36 -24.20 4.82
C THR A 497 12.22 -23.81 5.77
N ILE A 498 12.18 -22.55 6.21
CA ILE A 498 11.14 -22.03 7.13
C ILE A 498 9.76 -22.02 6.45
N LEU A 499 9.72 -21.91 5.11
CA LEU A 499 8.46 -21.91 4.36
C LEU A 499 7.86 -23.32 4.18
N MET A 500 8.59 -24.40 4.48
CA MET A 500 8.12 -25.76 4.25
C MET A 500 6.90 -26.07 5.11
N SER A 501 5.78 -26.40 4.45
CA SER A 501 4.58 -26.86 5.13
C SER A 501 4.73 -28.32 5.53
N ARG A 502 4.38 -28.66 6.77
CA ARG A 502 4.31 -30.03 7.27
C ARG A 502 2.84 -30.46 7.29
N SER A 503 2.47 -31.35 6.38
CA SER A 503 1.18 -32.02 6.41
C SER A 503 1.36 -33.43 6.97
N GLN A 504 0.66 -33.75 8.06
CA GLN A 504 0.54 -35.11 8.56
C GLN A 504 -0.73 -35.74 7.97
N ALA A 505 -0.64 -36.17 6.71
CA ALA A 505 -1.65 -37.04 6.13
C ALA A 505 -1.19 -38.49 6.31
N TYR A 506 -1.76 -39.20 7.28
CA TYR A 506 -1.60 -40.65 7.37
C TYR A 506 -2.46 -41.28 6.28
N ALA A 507 -1.87 -42.05 5.37
CA ALA A 507 -2.67 -42.87 4.47
C ALA A 507 -3.28 -44.01 5.33
N PHE A 508 -4.61 -44.06 5.44
CA PHE A 508 -5.27 -45.20 6.08
C PHE A 508 -4.84 -46.48 5.37
N PRO A 509 -4.43 -47.54 6.11
CA PRO A 509 -4.09 -48.81 5.49
C PRO A 509 -5.29 -49.32 4.69
N ARG A 510 -5.12 -49.51 3.37
CA ARG A 510 -6.19 -50.04 2.53
C ARG A 510 -6.41 -51.50 2.86
N SER A 511 -7.62 -51.87 3.25
CA SER A 511 -8.06 -53.26 3.14
C SER A 511 -8.02 -53.70 1.67
N PRO A 512 -7.74 -54.98 1.37
CA PRO A 512 -7.81 -55.49 0.01
C PRO A 512 -9.17 -55.19 -0.61
N GLU A 513 -9.23 -54.98 -1.94
CA GLU A 513 -10.52 -54.71 -2.61
C GLU A 513 -11.53 -55.87 -2.51
N MET A 514 -11.07 -57.03 -2.03
CA MET A 514 -11.85 -58.24 -1.85
C MET A 514 -12.35 -58.33 -0.42
N GLU A 515 -13.67 -58.22 -0.22
CA GLU A 515 -14.30 -58.26 1.11
C GLU A 515 -14.40 -59.68 1.69
N LEU A 516 -14.33 -60.71 0.84
CA LEU A 516 -14.41 -62.11 1.25
C LEU A 516 -13.01 -62.65 1.54
N TYR A 517 -12.79 -63.12 2.77
CA TYR A 517 -11.55 -63.78 3.17
C TYR A 517 -11.18 -64.96 2.26
N GLU A 518 -12.18 -65.67 1.72
CA GLU A 518 -11.98 -66.77 0.77
C GLU A 518 -11.29 -66.30 -0.51
N ASP A 519 -11.64 -65.11 -1.03
CA ASP A 519 -11.02 -64.54 -2.22
C ASP A 519 -9.60 -64.06 -1.94
N ILE A 520 -9.36 -63.42 -0.79
CA ILE A 520 -8.01 -63.03 -0.34
C ILE A 520 -7.10 -64.26 -0.24
N LEU A 521 -7.64 -65.36 0.32
CA LEU A 521 -6.91 -66.62 0.46
C LEU A 521 -6.66 -67.26 -0.92
N LEU A 522 -7.66 -67.33 -1.79
CA LEU A 522 -7.54 -67.89 -3.15
C LEU A 522 -6.55 -67.10 -4.00
N THR A 523 -6.63 -65.76 -3.99
CA THR A 523 -5.66 -64.92 -4.69
C THR A 523 -4.25 -65.19 -4.17
N ASN A 524 -4.02 -65.23 -2.86
CA ASN A 524 -2.67 -65.52 -2.34
C ASN A 524 -2.19 -66.95 -2.64
N ILE A 525 -3.08 -67.94 -2.74
CA ILE A 525 -2.73 -69.31 -3.12
C ILE A 525 -2.29 -69.39 -4.59
N PHE A 526 -2.96 -68.67 -5.49
CA PHE A 526 -2.74 -68.77 -6.94
C PHE A 526 -1.85 -67.67 -7.54
N LEU A 527 -1.53 -66.61 -6.81
CA LEU A 527 -0.66 -65.54 -7.31
C LEU A 527 0.80 -66.02 -7.39
N ILE A 528 1.34 -66.01 -8.62
CA ILE A 528 2.78 -66.11 -8.87
C ILE A 528 3.22 -64.77 -9.44
N GLY A 529 3.66 -63.88 -8.57
CA GLY A 529 4.16 -62.56 -8.96
C GLY A 529 5.57 -62.62 -9.55
N SER A 530 5.97 -61.53 -10.19
CA SER A 530 7.28 -61.38 -10.85
C SER A 530 8.45 -61.12 -9.88
N THR A 531 8.17 -60.89 -8.59
CA THR A 531 9.20 -60.58 -7.58
C THR A 531 9.66 -61.86 -6.86
N ALA A 532 10.95 -61.92 -6.52
CA ALA A 532 11.53 -63.06 -5.81
C ALA A 532 10.87 -63.34 -4.44
N HIS A 533 10.37 -62.29 -3.77
CA HIS A 533 9.59 -62.40 -2.54
C HIS A 533 8.25 -63.09 -2.81
N CYS A 534 7.53 -62.69 -3.85
CA CYS A 534 6.24 -63.29 -4.16
C CYS A 534 6.36 -64.76 -4.57
N VAL A 535 7.38 -65.14 -5.35
CA VAL A 535 7.64 -66.55 -5.69
C VAL A 535 7.93 -67.39 -4.43
N ARG A 536 8.69 -66.84 -3.47
CA ARG A 536 9.04 -67.53 -2.22
C ARG A 536 7.84 -67.74 -1.31
N VAL A 537 6.91 -66.80 -1.28
CA VAL A 537 5.74 -66.80 -0.39
C VAL A 537 4.56 -67.57 -1.00
N SER A 538 4.57 -67.79 -2.32
CA SER A 538 3.47 -68.43 -3.06
C SER A 538 3.29 -69.93 -2.72
N PRO A 539 2.11 -70.36 -2.24
CA PRO A 539 1.83 -71.76 -1.92
C PRO A 539 1.89 -72.70 -3.12
N ILE A 540 1.51 -72.23 -4.30
CA ILE A 540 1.54 -73.04 -5.53
C ILE A 540 2.98 -73.35 -5.95
N PHE A 541 3.93 -72.42 -5.76
CA PHE A 541 5.34 -72.64 -6.06
C PHE A 541 5.93 -73.78 -5.21
N TRP A 542 5.68 -73.77 -3.90
CA TRP A 542 6.10 -74.84 -3.00
C TRP A 542 5.41 -76.17 -3.31
N SER A 543 4.14 -76.13 -3.71
CA SER A 543 3.40 -77.31 -4.15
C SER A 543 4.01 -77.93 -5.42
N PHE A 544 4.43 -77.11 -6.39
CA PHE A 544 5.19 -77.57 -7.56
C PHE A 544 6.54 -78.16 -7.18
N MET A 545 7.28 -77.52 -6.28
CA MET A 545 8.58 -78.05 -5.81
C MET A 545 8.43 -79.41 -5.13
N ILE A 546 7.39 -79.58 -4.30
CA ILE A 546 7.07 -80.87 -3.66
C ILE A 546 6.67 -81.91 -4.72
N ALA A 547 5.90 -81.53 -5.74
CA ALA A 547 5.52 -82.43 -6.83
C ALA A 547 6.72 -82.87 -7.67
N ILE A 548 7.64 -81.96 -7.98
CA ILE A 548 8.90 -82.25 -8.68
C ILE A 548 9.76 -83.19 -7.83
N PHE A 549 9.92 -82.89 -6.53
CA PHE A 549 10.68 -83.75 -5.62
C PHE A 549 10.08 -85.15 -5.51
N ALA A 550 8.75 -85.25 -5.34
CA ALA A 550 8.04 -86.52 -5.33
C ALA A 550 8.21 -87.30 -6.64
N SER A 551 8.16 -86.61 -7.78
CA SER A 551 8.38 -87.19 -9.11
C SER A 551 9.82 -87.69 -9.27
N ILE A 552 10.82 -86.94 -8.82
CA ILE A 552 12.23 -87.37 -8.80
C ILE A 552 12.40 -88.60 -7.91
N CYS A 553 11.79 -88.63 -6.72
CA CYS A 553 11.80 -89.80 -5.85
C CYS A 553 11.18 -91.02 -6.53
N ILE A 554 10.06 -90.86 -7.26
CA ILE A 554 9.42 -91.95 -8.03
C ILE A 554 10.34 -92.43 -9.16
N ILE A 555 10.95 -91.52 -9.94
CA ILE A 555 11.90 -91.85 -11.01
C ILE A 555 13.14 -92.55 -10.45
N PHE A 556 13.62 -92.13 -9.28
CA PHE A 556 14.72 -92.76 -8.58
C PHE A 556 14.36 -94.18 -8.12
N VAL A 557 13.18 -94.38 -7.55
CA VAL A 557 12.68 -95.71 -7.16
C VAL A 557 12.48 -96.62 -8.39
N ALA A 558 11.95 -96.08 -9.49
CA ALA A 558 11.77 -96.81 -10.75
C ALA A 558 13.11 -97.18 -11.42
N SER A 559 14.11 -96.30 -11.36
CA SER A 559 15.45 -96.59 -11.87
C SER A 559 16.20 -97.61 -11.01
N LEU A 560 16.09 -97.54 -9.68
CA LEU A 560 16.60 -98.57 -8.76
C LEU A 560 16.05 -99.98 -9.07
N HIS A 561 14.78 -100.07 -9.50
CA HIS A 561 14.16 -101.35 -9.89
C HIS A 561 14.80 -101.98 -11.14
N ARG A 562 15.39 -101.18 -12.04
CA ARG A 562 16.03 -101.66 -13.28
C ARG A 562 17.47 -102.14 -13.09
N PHE A 563 18.15 -101.72 -12.01
CA PHE A 563 19.60 -101.91 -11.85
C PHE A 563 20.01 -102.78 -10.65
N ILE A 564 19.08 -103.25 -9.80
CA ILE A 564 19.41 -104.01 -8.58
C ILE A 564 18.91 -105.46 -8.68
N HIS A 565 19.78 -106.42 -8.33
CA HIS A 565 19.44 -107.85 -8.22
C HIS A 565 18.18 -108.07 -7.34
N PRO A 566 17.31 -109.03 -7.70
CA PRO A 566 15.94 -109.13 -7.20
C PRO A 566 15.79 -109.18 -5.66
N GLU A 567 16.74 -109.75 -4.93
CA GLU A 567 16.62 -109.92 -3.46
C GLU A 567 16.89 -108.65 -2.63
N LYS A 568 17.70 -107.69 -3.11
CA LYS A 568 17.97 -106.43 -2.36
C LYS A 568 16.96 -105.32 -2.67
N GLY A 569 16.36 -105.34 -3.87
CA GLY A 569 15.32 -104.39 -4.25
C GLY A 569 14.02 -104.57 -3.45
N GLU A 570 13.68 -105.81 -3.07
CA GLU A 570 12.45 -106.12 -2.35
C GLU A 570 12.45 -105.59 -0.89
N LYS A 571 13.61 -105.63 -0.21
CA LYS A 571 13.77 -105.05 1.13
C LYS A 571 13.55 -103.53 1.13
N CYS A 572 14.14 -102.81 0.17
CA CYS A 572 13.96 -101.35 0.06
C CYS A 572 12.51 -100.98 -0.30
N ARG A 573 11.89 -101.75 -1.20
CA ARG A 573 10.47 -101.58 -1.57
C ARG A 573 9.53 -101.77 -0.39
N ASN A 574 9.78 -102.76 0.47
CA ASN A 574 8.95 -103.03 1.64
C ASN A 574 9.09 -101.94 2.71
N THR A 575 10.28 -101.37 2.91
CA THR A 575 10.47 -100.22 3.81
C THR A 575 9.75 -98.97 3.29
N LEU A 576 9.82 -98.69 1.98
CA LEU A 576 9.11 -97.58 1.35
C LEU A 576 7.59 -97.77 1.34
N LYS A 577 7.10 -99.00 1.08
CA LYS A 577 5.67 -99.35 1.21
C LYS A 577 5.16 -99.19 2.64
N ALA A 578 6.00 -99.38 3.66
CA ALA A 578 5.61 -99.17 5.05
C ALA A 578 5.47 -97.67 5.38
N ILE A 579 6.39 -96.83 4.90
CA ILE A 579 6.36 -95.37 5.12
C ILE A 579 5.21 -94.71 4.35
N PHE A 580 5.01 -95.09 3.09
CA PHE A 580 3.96 -94.54 2.22
C PHE A 580 2.69 -95.38 2.18
N ARG A 581 2.42 -96.23 3.19
CA ARG A 581 1.29 -97.17 3.17
C ARG A 581 -0.09 -96.49 3.00
N ARG A 582 -0.21 -95.22 3.40
CA ARG A 582 -1.46 -94.43 3.34
C ARG A 582 -1.50 -93.41 2.21
N THR A 583 -0.44 -93.30 1.43
CA THR A 583 -0.32 -92.40 0.28
C THR A 583 -0.09 -93.28 -0.94
N ASP A 584 -0.93 -93.20 -1.97
CA ASP A 584 -0.94 -94.14 -3.10
C ASP A 584 0.27 -94.01 -4.07
N LEU A 585 1.44 -93.64 -3.55
CA LEU A 585 2.69 -93.43 -4.28
C LEU A 585 3.43 -94.74 -4.63
N VAL A 586 3.14 -95.87 -3.97
CA VAL A 586 3.89 -97.14 -4.15
C VAL A 586 2.94 -98.35 -4.26
N GLY A 587 1.97 -98.26 -5.17
CA GLY A 587 1.08 -99.35 -5.61
C GLY A 587 1.49 -99.96 -6.96
N GLU A 588 0.87 -101.09 -7.34
CA GLU A 588 1.06 -101.73 -8.65
C GLU A 588 0.50 -100.83 -9.76
N GLY A 589 1.38 -100.26 -10.57
CA GLY A 589 1.12 -99.91 -11.97
C GLY A 589 0.35 -98.63 -12.31
N GLU A 590 -0.71 -98.22 -11.59
CA GLU A 590 -1.69 -97.31 -12.23
C GLU A 590 -2.09 -96.02 -11.51
N MET A 591 -1.64 -95.71 -10.27
CA MET A 591 -2.18 -94.54 -9.53
C MET A 591 -1.16 -93.58 -8.86
N TRP A 592 0.07 -93.44 -9.40
CA TRP A 592 1.06 -92.48 -8.85
C TRP A 592 0.58 -91.01 -8.89
N ILE A 593 -0.25 -90.67 -9.87
CA ILE A 593 -0.81 -89.33 -10.05
C ILE A 593 -1.70 -88.95 -8.86
N GLY A 594 -2.50 -89.90 -8.33
CA GLY A 594 -3.37 -89.67 -7.17
C GLY A 594 -2.58 -89.45 -5.87
N GLY A 595 -1.46 -90.17 -5.70
CA GLY A 595 -0.55 -89.98 -4.57
C GLY A 595 0.13 -88.61 -4.57
N ILE A 596 0.63 -88.15 -5.72
CA ILE A 596 1.22 -86.81 -5.88
C ILE A 596 0.15 -85.73 -5.62
N ALA A 597 -1.06 -85.89 -6.17
CA ALA A 597 -2.16 -84.96 -5.94
C ALA A 597 -2.53 -84.83 -4.45
N SER A 598 -2.50 -85.94 -3.71
CA SER A 598 -2.77 -85.94 -2.26
C SER A 598 -1.71 -85.17 -1.46
N LEU A 599 -0.43 -85.30 -1.83
CA LEU A 599 0.66 -84.53 -1.20
C LEU A 599 0.57 -83.03 -1.51
N ILE A 600 0.20 -82.69 -2.74
CA ILE A 600 -0.05 -81.29 -3.15
C ILE A 600 -1.17 -80.68 -2.30
N LEU A 601 -2.30 -81.39 -2.15
CA LEU A 601 -3.43 -80.90 -1.35
C LEU A 601 -3.05 -80.66 0.11
N VAL A 602 -2.27 -81.55 0.73
CA VAL A 602 -1.80 -81.37 2.12
C VAL A 602 -0.87 -80.16 2.25
N ALA A 603 0.03 -79.95 1.29
CA ALA A 603 0.95 -78.80 1.29
C ALA A 603 0.18 -77.47 1.19
N ILE A 604 -0.81 -77.40 0.29
CA ILE A 604 -1.67 -76.22 0.13
C ILE A 604 -2.46 -75.96 1.42
N ALA A 605 -3.03 -76.99 2.05
CA ALA A 605 -3.79 -76.84 3.29
C ALA A 605 -2.93 -76.31 4.45
N CYS A 606 -1.71 -76.80 4.62
CA CYS A 606 -0.78 -76.30 5.65
C CYS A 606 -0.39 -74.83 5.43
N MET A 607 -0.15 -74.42 4.18
CA MET A 607 0.19 -73.04 3.86
C MET A 607 -1.00 -72.10 3.98
N ALA A 608 -2.21 -72.55 3.61
CA ALA A 608 -3.45 -71.80 3.83
C ALA A 608 -3.70 -71.54 5.33
N TYR A 609 -3.45 -72.53 6.19
CA TYR A 609 -3.53 -72.38 7.64
C TYR A 609 -2.50 -71.38 8.19
N GLY A 610 -1.24 -71.44 7.70
CA GLY A 610 -0.20 -70.48 8.09
C GLY A 610 -0.51 -69.04 7.66
N PHE A 611 -1.09 -68.86 6.47
CA PHE A 611 -1.59 -67.57 5.99
C PHE A 611 -2.70 -67.03 6.91
N ALA A 612 -3.67 -67.87 7.30
CA ALA A 612 -4.78 -67.48 8.15
C ALA A 612 -4.33 -66.91 9.50
N ILE A 613 -3.41 -67.58 10.18
CA ILE A 613 -2.85 -67.11 11.45
C ILE A 613 -2.10 -65.79 11.27
N SER A 614 -1.29 -65.70 10.21
CA SER A 614 -0.47 -64.51 9.94
C SER A 614 -1.35 -63.30 9.60
N TYR A 615 -2.45 -63.52 8.87
CA TYR A 615 -3.43 -62.49 8.53
C TYR A 615 -4.26 -62.04 9.74
N LEU A 616 -4.68 -62.96 10.61
CA LEU A 616 -5.38 -62.61 11.86
C LEU A 616 -4.50 -61.78 12.80
N ASN A 617 -3.20 -62.10 12.88
CA ASN A 617 -2.23 -61.34 13.67
C ASN A 617 -1.89 -59.96 13.10
N GLN A 618 -2.42 -59.57 11.93
CA GLN A 618 -2.32 -58.20 11.41
C GLN A 618 -3.33 -57.23 12.04
N TYR A 619 -4.21 -57.70 12.93
CA TYR A 619 -5.12 -56.84 13.69
C TYR A 619 -4.60 -56.62 15.12
N PRO A 620 -4.62 -55.38 15.66
CA PRO A 620 -5.07 -54.14 15.02
C PRO A 620 -4.01 -53.57 14.04
N SER A 621 -4.47 -53.13 12.86
CA SER A 621 -3.62 -52.73 11.72
C SER A 621 -2.65 -51.56 12.01
N GLU A 622 -2.93 -50.80 13.06
CA GLU A 622 -2.20 -49.62 13.52
C GLU A 622 -0.89 -50.00 14.25
N LYS A 623 -0.76 -51.25 14.72
CA LYS A 623 0.40 -51.74 15.49
C LYS A 623 1.35 -52.64 14.68
N VAL A 624 1.01 -52.92 13.42
CA VAL A 624 1.70 -53.96 12.62
C VAL A 624 2.30 -53.39 11.33
N GLY A 625 3.55 -53.77 11.05
CA GLY A 625 4.28 -53.35 9.85
C GLY A 625 3.83 -54.06 8.56
N PRO A 626 4.58 -53.90 7.45
CA PRO A 626 4.27 -54.54 6.16
C PRO A 626 4.06 -56.06 6.24
N SER A 627 3.04 -56.55 5.53
CA SER A 627 2.71 -57.98 5.46
C SER A 627 3.80 -58.75 4.73
N SER A 628 4.62 -59.49 5.47
CA SER A 628 5.71 -60.30 4.93
C SER A 628 5.28 -61.67 4.40
N PHE A 629 4.06 -62.10 4.74
CA PHE A 629 3.47 -63.41 4.44
C PHE A 629 2.58 -63.43 3.19
N ALA A 630 2.44 -62.29 2.49
CA ALA A 630 1.66 -62.15 1.26
C ALA A 630 2.49 -61.43 0.19
N CYS A 631 2.21 -61.69 -1.10
CA CYS A 631 2.91 -61.01 -2.20
C CYS A 631 2.68 -59.50 -2.22
N ASP A 632 1.46 -59.09 -1.88
CA ASP A 632 1.13 -57.70 -1.65
C ASP A 632 1.42 -57.33 -0.19
N THR A 633 2.51 -56.58 0.00
CA THR A 633 2.96 -56.13 1.33
C THR A 633 2.09 -55.03 1.92
N THR A 634 1.12 -54.51 1.16
CA THR A 634 0.15 -53.50 1.60
C THR A 634 -1.10 -54.10 2.24
N ILE A 635 -1.34 -55.42 2.07
CA ILE A 635 -2.45 -56.12 2.71
C ILE A 635 -2.41 -55.88 4.23
N ARG A 636 -3.52 -55.41 4.80
CA ARG A 636 -3.75 -55.28 6.24
C ARG A 636 -5.10 -55.88 6.60
N ASN A 637 -5.24 -56.30 7.85
CA ASN A 637 -6.52 -56.65 8.43
C ASN A 637 -7.07 -55.42 9.15
N ALA A 638 -7.73 -54.53 8.41
CA ALA A 638 -8.30 -53.29 8.94
C ALA A 638 -9.84 -53.37 9.01
N LYS A 639 -10.42 -52.80 10.07
CA LYS A 639 -11.87 -52.79 10.33
C LYS A 639 -12.67 -51.97 9.32
N TYR A 640 -12.04 -50.96 8.69
CA TYR A 640 -12.67 -50.02 7.77
C TYR A 640 -11.92 -49.99 6.43
N TRP A 641 -12.60 -49.61 5.35
CA TRP A 641 -11.99 -49.49 4.01
C TRP A 641 -11.24 -48.17 3.81
N SER A 642 -11.68 -47.11 4.50
CA SER A 642 -11.11 -45.78 4.40
C SER A 642 -11.28 -44.98 5.70
N GLN A 643 -10.49 -43.92 5.84
CA GLN A 643 -10.65 -42.91 6.90
C GLN A 643 -12.05 -42.30 6.92
N LEU A 644 -12.65 -42.03 5.75
CA LEU A 644 -14.00 -41.47 5.66
C LEU A 644 -15.07 -42.44 6.16
N GLN A 645 -14.87 -43.75 5.94
CA GLN A 645 -15.79 -44.76 6.47
C GLN A 645 -15.62 -44.95 7.98
N ALA A 646 -14.39 -44.83 8.50
CA ALA A 646 -14.14 -44.86 9.94
C ALA A 646 -14.82 -43.66 10.66
N LEU A 647 -14.87 -42.49 10.00
CA LEU A 647 -15.59 -41.32 10.51
C LEU A 647 -17.11 -41.55 10.54
N ALA A 648 -17.66 -42.20 9.52
CA ALA A 648 -19.10 -42.42 9.35
C ALA A 648 -19.74 -43.50 10.23
N VAL A 649 -18.97 -44.26 11.02
CA VAL A 649 -19.50 -45.33 11.88
C VAL A 649 -19.86 -44.78 13.25
N ALA A 650 -21.09 -45.06 13.70
CA ALA A 650 -21.55 -44.64 15.02
C ALA A 650 -20.65 -45.22 16.12
N VAL A 651 -20.18 -44.34 17.00
CA VAL A 651 -19.32 -44.67 18.15
C VAL A 651 -19.94 -45.80 18.97
N SER A 652 -19.29 -46.96 19.03
CA SER A 652 -19.70 -48.02 19.94
C SER A 652 -19.25 -47.70 21.37
N ASP A 653 -19.96 -48.21 22.39
CA ASP A 653 -19.61 -47.95 23.80
C ASP A 653 -18.21 -48.53 24.17
N GLU A 654 -17.68 -49.45 23.37
CA GLU A 654 -16.31 -49.97 23.51
C GLU A 654 -15.24 -48.96 23.05
N GLU A 655 -15.57 -48.06 22.13
CA GLU A 655 -14.67 -47.06 21.53
C GLU A 655 -14.74 -45.69 22.23
N GLU A 656 -15.65 -45.51 23.20
CA GLU A 656 -15.77 -44.28 24.00
C GLU A 656 -14.43 -43.79 24.60
N PRO A 657 -13.52 -44.65 25.12
CA PRO A 657 -12.26 -44.20 25.70
C PRO A 657 -11.31 -43.52 24.70
N ILE A 658 -11.34 -43.85 23.40
CA ILE A 658 -10.47 -43.16 22.41
C ILE A 658 -11.01 -41.77 22.07
N PHE A 659 -12.33 -41.57 22.17
CA PHE A 659 -12.95 -40.26 21.98
C PHE A 659 -12.78 -39.37 23.21
N ASP A 660 -12.80 -39.94 24.42
CA ASP A 660 -12.43 -39.22 25.64
C ASP A 660 -10.97 -38.76 25.59
N MET A 661 -10.05 -39.64 25.15
CA MET A 661 -8.65 -39.26 24.93
C MET A 661 -8.49 -38.16 23.87
N LEU A 662 -9.32 -38.16 22.81
CA LEU A 662 -9.31 -37.10 21.81
C LEU A 662 -9.80 -35.78 22.39
N ASP A 663 -10.77 -35.79 23.31
CA ASP A 663 -11.31 -34.59 23.97
C ASP A 663 -10.38 -34.03 25.03
N GLU A 664 -9.64 -34.89 25.73
CA GLU A 664 -8.57 -34.51 26.65
C GLU A 664 -7.29 -34.03 25.95
N GLN A 665 -7.19 -34.18 24.62
CA GLN A 665 -6.00 -33.73 23.89
C GLN A 665 -5.98 -32.20 23.78
N ASP A 666 -5.08 -31.60 24.54
CA ASP A 666 -4.79 -30.17 24.44
C ASP A 666 -4.11 -29.82 23.11
N PHE A 667 -4.60 -28.78 22.44
CA PHE A 667 -3.99 -28.23 21.24
C PHE A 667 -3.32 -26.89 21.51
N THR A 668 -2.08 -26.76 21.03
CA THR A 668 -1.37 -25.49 20.97
C THR A 668 -1.36 -24.97 19.53
N LEU A 669 -1.88 -23.77 19.33
CA LEU A 669 -1.76 -23.04 18.08
C LEU A 669 -0.44 -22.26 18.09
N TYR A 670 0.34 -22.42 17.02
CA TYR A 670 1.52 -21.64 16.72
C TYR A 670 1.20 -20.71 15.54
N LEU A 671 1.48 -19.42 15.69
CA LEU A 671 1.33 -18.43 14.64
C LEU A 671 2.68 -17.75 14.47
N GLU A 672 3.24 -17.84 13.27
CA GLU A 672 4.49 -17.20 12.91
C GLU A 672 4.26 -16.17 11.80
N LEU A 673 4.63 -14.91 12.05
CA LEU A 673 4.69 -13.87 11.02
C LEU A 673 6.10 -13.87 10.44
N ILE A 674 6.21 -14.14 9.14
CA ILE A 674 7.46 -14.30 8.43
C ILE A 674 7.83 -13.00 7.72
N ASN A 675 9.11 -12.63 7.82
CA ASN A 675 9.70 -11.43 7.24
C ASN A 675 8.94 -10.16 7.69
N THR A 676 8.95 -9.94 9.01
CA THR A 676 8.29 -8.80 9.64
C THR A 676 9.23 -8.02 10.55
N ALA A 677 8.96 -6.71 10.68
CA ALA A 677 9.55 -5.84 11.69
C ALA A 677 8.68 -5.71 12.94
N ALA A 678 7.52 -6.39 12.99
CA ALA A 678 6.64 -6.39 14.16
C ALA A 678 7.35 -7.00 15.38
N ASP A 679 7.01 -6.47 16.56
CA ASP A 679 7.49 -7.00 17.85
C ASP A 679 6.34 -7.60 18.67
N CYS A 680 6.69 -8.41 19.67
CA CYS A 680 5.75 -9.08 20.57
C CYS A 680 4.85 -8.10 21.33
N SER A 681 5.32 -6.88 21.58
CA SER A 681 4.54 -5.82 22.21
C SER A 681 3.38 -5.30 21.36
N GLN A 682 3.41 -5.56 20.04
CA GLN A 682 2.45 -5.05 19.07
C GLN A 682 1.46 -6.11 18.59
N PHE A 683 1.59 -7.35 19.08
CA PHE A 683 0.85 -8.51 18.61
C PHE A 683 -0.03 -9.09 19.72
N SER A 684 -1.33 -9.18 19.47
CA SER A 684 -2.29 -9.84 20.37
C SER A 684 -3.10 -10.89 19.63
N ILE A 685 -3.55 -11.90 20.37
CA ILE A 685 -4.44 -12.95 19.87
C ILE A 685 -5.72 -12.89 20.68
N GLU A 686 -6.85 -12.78 19.99
CA GLU A 686 -8.18 -12.70 20.59
C GLU A 686 -9.05 -13.86 20.09
N GLN A 687 -9.81 -14.48 20.99
CA GLN A 687 -10.92 -15.36 20.64
C GLN A 687 -12.15 -14.51 20.34
N VAL A 688 -12.83 -14.82 19.24
CA VAL A 688 -14.04 -14.14 18.78
C VAL A 688 -15.22 -15.10 18.92
N ASP A 689 -16.09 -14.84 19.89
CA ASP A 689 -17.40 -15.48 20.01
C ASP A 689 -18.48 -14.55 19.43
N ASP A 690 -19.69 -15.09 19.18
CA ASP A 690 -20.81 -14.38 18.53
C ASP A 690 -21.22 -13.03 19.18
N SER A 691 -20.77 -12.75 20.41
CA SER A 691 -21.08 -11.50 21.13
C SER A 691 -19.93 -10.86 21.93
N SER A 692 -18.75 -11.48 21.99
CA SER A 692 -17.62 -10.98 22.79
C SER A 692 -16.26 -11.37 22.21
N THR A 693 -15.26 -10.51 22.41
CA THR A 693 -13.86 -10.84 22.15
C THR A 693 -13.12 -11.02 23.48
N ILE A 694 -12.38 -12.12 23.60
CA ILE A 694 -11.59 -12.46 24.80
C ILE A 694 -10.12 -12.52 24.38
N GLU A 695 -9.27 -11.70 24.99
CA GLU A 695 -7.83 -11.74 24.73
C GLU A 695 -7.22 -13.01 25.34
N LEU A 696 -6.53 -13.81 24.53
CA LEU A 696 -5.89 -15.04 24.97
C LEU A 696 -4.46 -14.75 25.44
N SER A 697 -4.08 -15.31 26.58
CA SER A 697 -2.71 -15.17 27.10
C SER A 697 -1.72 -15.95 26.23
N LEU A 698 -0.73 -15.25 25.67
CA LEU A 698 0.37 -15.86 24.92
C LEU A 698 1.23 -16.73 25.85
N LEU A 699 1.44 -18.00 25.47
CA LEU A 699 2.35 -18.92 26.18
C LEU A 699 3.82 -18.53 25.96
N SER A 700 4.13 -18.14 24.74
CA SER A 700 5.46 -17.69 24.34
C SER A 700 5.35 -16.71 23.17
N CYS A 701 6.15 -15.66 23.18
CA CYS A 701 6.36 -14.82 22.01
C CYS A 701 7.85 -14.54 21.85
N SER A 702 8.38 -14.74 20.65
CA SER A 702 9.78 -14.48 20.32
C SER A 702 9.91 -13.83 18.95
N ASN A 703 10.81 -12.86 18.83
CA ASN A 703 11.20 -12.25 17.56
C ASN A 703 12.65 -12.63 17.25
N MET A 704 12.87 -13.44 16.21
CA MET A 704 14.20 -13.84 15.77
C MET A 704 14.32 -13.73 14.26
N ASN A 705 15.35 -13.01 13.78
CA ASN A 705 15.70 -12.89 12.36
C ASN A 705 14.50 -12.54 11.45
N GLY A 706 13.60 -11.66 11.91
CA GLY A 706 12.44 -11.25 11.14
C GLY A 706 11.28 -12.23 11.13
N THR A 707 11.29 -13.23 12.01
CA THR A 707 10.16 -14.12 12.25
C THR A 707 9.63 -13.90 13.67
N LEU A 708 8.38 -13.45 13.78
CA LEU A 708 7.67 -13.31 15.04
C LEU A 708 6.85 -14.58 15.29
N SER A 709 7.26 -15.41 16.23
CA SER A 709 6.57 -16.65 16.60
C SER A 709 5.81 -16.46 17.91
N ALA A 710 4.51 -16.72 17.87
CA ALA A 710 3.62 -16.69 19.03
C ALA A 710 2.92 -18.04 19.20
N SER A 711 2.67 -18.45 20.45
CA SER A 711 1.91 -19.67 20.73
C SER A 711 0.83 -19.46 21.79
N VAL A 712 -0.29 -20.16 21.64
CA VAL A 712 -1.46 -20.05 22.51
C VAL A 712 -2.15 -21.41 22.67
N MET A 713 -2.68 -21.68 23.87
CA MET A 713 -3.52 -22.87 24.11
C MET A 713 -4.91 -22.63 23.56
N LEU A 714 -5.47 -23.65 22.90
CA LEU A 714 -6.86 -23.65 22.47
C LEU A 714 -7.73 -24.19 23.61
N THR A 715 -8.72 -23.41 24.06
CA THR A 715 -9.60 -23.77 25.17
C THR A 715 -10.82 -24.57 24.73
N ASP A 716 -11.23 -24.44 23.47
CA ASP A 716 -12.47 -24.99 22.95
C ASP A 716 -12.24 -25.86 21.69
N HIS A 717 -13.25 -26.65 21.32
CA HIS A 717 -13.20 -27.51 20.12
C HIS A 717 -13.62 -26.79 18.84
N GLU A 718 -14.39 -25.72 18.97
CA GLU A 718 -14.78 -24.83 17.90
C GLU A 718 -14.49 -23.40 18.33
N LEU A 719 -13.61 -22.72 17.61
CA LEU A 719 -13.18 -21.38 17.97
C LEU A 719 -12.77 -20.58 16.73
N THR A 720 -13.04 -19.28 16.80
CA THR A 720 -12.53 -18.31 15.83
C THR A 720 -11.48 -17.44 16.53
N ILE A 721 -10.24 -17.54 16.08
CA ILE A 721 -9.15 -16.69 16.57
C ILE A 721 -8.94 -15.53 15.60
N SER A 722 -8.74 -14.35 16.17
CA SER A 722 -8.36 -13.11 15.51
C SER A 722 -6.99 -12.68 16.01
N ALA A 723 -5.98 -12.68 15.13
CA ALA A 723 -4.69 -12.07 15.43
C ALA A 723 -4.71 -10.59 15.03
N VAL A 724 -4.37 -9.71 15.98
CA VAL A 724 -4.44 -8.25 15.83
C VAL A 724 -3.04 -7.65 15.97
N LEU A 725 -2.70 -6.76 15.04
CA LEU A 725 -1.46 -5.98 15.05
C LEU A 725 -1.80 -4.49 15.23
N SER A 726 -1.12 -3.83 16.16
CA SER A 726 -1.40 -2.44 16.54
C SER A 726 -0.70 -1.39 15.67
N ASP A 727 0.31 -1.78 14.88
CA ASP A 727 1.08 -0.88 13.99
C ASP A 727 0.88 -1.27 12.50
N ILE A 728 1.65 -0.66 11.59
CA ILE A 728 1.71 -1.00 10.15
C ILE A 728 2.96 -1.88 9.91
N PRO A 729 2.96 -3.17 10.29
CA PRO A 729 4.09 -4.03 9.98
C PRO A 729 4.04 -4.46 8.52
N LEU A 730 5.21 -4.51 7.90
CA LEU A 730 5.40 -5.28 6.68
C LEU A 730 5.39 -6.76 7.08
N ILE A 731 4.55 -7.57 6.42
CA ILE A 731 4.46 -9.02 6.63
C ILE A 731 4.65 -9.69 5.28
N GLY A 732 5.67 -10.55 5.19
CA GLY A 732 5.98 -11.32 3.99
C GLY A 732 5.19 -12.63 3.86
N GLY A 733 4.83 -13.23 5.00
CA GLY A 733 4.04 -14.46 5.05
C GLY A 733 3.55 -14.78 6.46
N ILE A 734 2.65 -15.74 6.56
CA ILE A 734 2.07 -16.24 7.82
C ILE A 734 2.21 -17.76 7.81
N GLN A 735 2.80 -18.34 8.85
CA GLN A 735 2.76 -19.79 9.09
C GLN A 735 1.85 -20.10 10.27
N LEU A 736 0.94 -21.04 10.06
CA LEU A 736 0.04 -21.56 11.08
C LEU A 736 0.45 -22.98 11.41
N GLY A 737 0.72 -23.26 12.68
CA GLY A 737 1.04 -24.57 13.20
C GLY A 737 0.05 -25.03 14.25
N LEU A 738 -0.29 -26.32 14.27
CA LEU A 738 -1.09 -26.92 15.31
C LEU A 738 -0.34 -28.12 15.87
N ARG A 739 -0.16 -28.13 17.20
CA ARG A 739 0.49 -29.24 17.90
C ARG A 739 -0.43 -29.81 18.97
N GLY A 740 -0.54 -31.12 19.03
CA GLY A 740 -1.21 -31.86 20.10
C GLY A 740 -0.34 -33.05 20.48
N ASN A 741 -0.17 -33.30 21.78
CA ASN A 741 0.62 -34.45 22.23
C ASN A 741 -0.22 -35.73 22.14
N GLY A 742 0.41 -36.83 21.77
CA GLY A 742 -0.19 -38.14 21.78
C GLY A 742 -0.44 -38.63 23.20
N LEU A 743 -1.46 -39.45 23.35
CA LEU A 743 -1.88 -40.03 24.62
C LEU A 743 -1.98 -41.55 24.46
N GLN A 744 -1.68 -42.29 25.51
CA GLN A 744 -1.82 -43.76 25.51
C GLN A 744 -2.62 -44.19 26.74
N ASN A 745 -3.73 -44.90 26.51
CA ASN A 745 -4.55 -45.46 27.58
C ASN A 745 -4.92 -46.92 27.24
N GLY A 746 -4.25 -47.87 27.89
CA GLY A 746 -4.47 -49.30 27.69
C GLY A 746 -4.22 -49.75 26.24
N LEU A 747 -5.28 -50.16 25.55
CA LEU A 747 -5.22 -50.63 24.16
C LEU A 747 -5.23 -49.48 23.13
N TYR A 748 -5.67 -48.29 23.54
CA TYR A 748 -5.83 -47.11 22.69
C TYR A 748 -4.58 -46.24 22.70
N THR A 749 -4.24 -45.70 21.52
CA THR A 749 -3.08 -44.82 21.34
C THR A 749 -3.49 -43.70 20.40
N LEU A 750 -3.51 -42.48 20.93
CA LEU A 750 -3.68 -41.25 20.19
C LEU A 750 -2.31 -40.74 19.75
N GLN A 751 -2.16 -40.43 18.46
CA GLN A 751 -0.89 -39.97 17.90
C GLN A 751 -0.66 -38.48 18.14
N ASP A 752 0.62 -38.08 18.13
CA ASP A 752 1.00 -36.67 18.13
C ASP A 752 0.50 -35.99 16.84
N VAL A 753 -0.08 -34.80 16.99
CA VAL A 753 -0.40 -33.90 15.88
C VAL A 753 0.70 -32.85 15.81
N ASP A 754 1.31 -32.69 14.64
CA ASP A 754 2.24 -31.59 14.29
C ASP A 754 2.01 -31.19 12.83
N PHE A 755 1.05 -30.27 12.67
CA PHE A 755 0.69 -29.68 11.40
C PHE A 755 1.31 -28.29 11.29
N ARG A 756 1.85 -27.94 10.12
CA ARG A 756 2.29 -26.58 9.79
C ARG A 756 1.93 -26.22 8.36
N LYS A 757 1.32 -25.06 8.17
CA LYS A 757 0.97 -24.53 6.85
C LYS A 757 1.41 -23.09 6.72
N THR A 758 2.19 -22.83 5.67
CA THR A 758 2.66 -21.48 5.34
C THR A 758 1.78 -20.87 4.26
N PHE A 759 1.39 -19.62 4.45
CA PHE A 759 0.63 -18.78 3.54
C PHE A 759 1.48 -17.55 3.21
N TYR A 760 1.82 -17.37 1.95
CA TYR A 760 2.57 -16.20 1.49
C TYR A 760 2.09 -15.79 0.10
N SER A 761 2.19 -14.51 -0.22
CA SER A 761 1.75 -13.98 -1.50
C SER A 761 2.76 -14.35 -2.59
N GLN A 762 2.32 -15.05 -3.64
CA GLN A 762 3.11 -15.28 -4.85
C GLN A 762 3.16 -14.06 -5.77
N SER A 763 2.30 -13.06 -5.54
CA SER A 763 2.16 -11.86 -6.38
C SER A 763 2.98 -10.66 -5.89
N ASN A 764 4.00 -10.88 -5.02
CA ASN A 764 4.88 -9.84 -4.49
C ASN A 764 4.14 -8.69 -3.76
N GLN A 765 3.02 -8.99 -3.10
CA GLN A 765 2.29 -8.00 -2.30
C GLN A 765 2.61 -8.18 -0.82
N THR A 766 2.95 -7.07 -0.14
CA THR A 766 2.97 -7.00 1.33
C THR A 766 1.59 -6.67 1.85
N LEU A 767 1.23 -7.25 3.00
CA LEU A 767 0.04 -6.85 3.73
C LEU A 767 0.36 -5.56 4.48
N ALA A 768 0.01 -4.41 3.90
CA ALA A 768 0.12 -3.11 4.58
C ALA A 768 -1.26 -2.66 5.01
N GLN A 769 -1.35 -2.21 6.28
CA GLN A 769 -2.54 -1.75 7.03
C GLN A 769 -3.27 -2.85 7.81
N LYS A 770 -3.45 -2.58 9.13
CA LYS A 770 -4.18 -3.34 10.16
C LYS A 770 -4.73 -4.68 9.67
N VAL A 771 -3.89 -5.71 9.74
CA VAL A 771 -4.26 -7.06 9.29
C VAL A 771 -5.01 -7.74 10.43
N THR A 772 -6.24 -8.17 10.16
CA THR A 772 -6.97 -9.09 11.04
C THR A 772 -6.97 -10.46 10.38
N ILE A 773 -6.21 -11.40 10.95
CA ILE A 773 -6.18 -12.78 10.47
C ILE A 773 -7.23 -13.55 11.25
N LYS A 774 -8.30 -13.98 10.58
CA LYS A 774 -9.33 -14.84 11.18
C LYS A 774 -9.07 -16.30 10.85
N ILE A 775 -8.92 -17.12 11.89
CA ILE A 775 -8.70 -18.55 11.79
C ILE A 775 -9.85 -19.24 12.49
N SER A 776 -10.63 -20.01 11.75
CA SER A 776 -11.66 -20.88 12.32
C SER A 776 -11.10 -22.30 12.40
N ILE A 777 -11.08 -22.85 13.61
CA ILE A 777 -10.67 -24.22 13.86
C ILE A 777 -11.90 -24.97 14.34
N THR A 778 -12.32 -25.96 13.58
CA THR A 778 -13.44 -26.84 13.93
C THR A 778 -12.92 -28.26 14.07
N LYS A 779 -12.93 -28.79 15.29
CA LYS A 779 -12.75 -30.22 15.53
C LYS A 779 -14.05 -30.93 15.18
N VAL A 780 -14.08 -31.63 14.04
CA VAL A 780 -15.26 -32.39 13.63
C VAL A 780 -15.34 -33.70 14.40
N ARG A 781 -16.44 -33.87 15.15
CA ARG A 781 -16.86 -35.13 15.79
C ARG A 781 -18.10 -35.61 15.05
N GLU A 782 -18.07 -36.76 14.38
CA GLU A 782 -19.33 -37.39 13.95
C GLU A 782 -19.95 -38.12 15.15
N ASN A 783 -20.95 -37.49 15.78
CA ASN A 783 -21.74 -38.06 16.86
C ASN A 783 -22.88 -38.93 16.31
N LYS A 784 -23.24 -39.94 17.12
CA LYS A 784 -24.38 -40.87 16.97
C LYS A 784 -25.65 -40.17 16.44
N TYR A 785 -25.98 -40.35 15.16
CA TYR A 785 -27.37 -40.26 14.71
C TYR A 785 -27.99 -41.66 14.80
N VAL A 786 -28.84 -41.86 15.81
CA VAL A 786 -29.86 -42.90 15.77
C VAL A 786 -30.93 -42.41 14.79
N ILE A 787 -31.19 -43.18 13.73
CA ILE A 787 -32.41 -43.01 12.90
C ILE A 787 -33.62 -43.40 13.74
#